data_AF-A0A0G2EYQ1-F1
#
_entry.id   AF-A0A0G2EYQ1-F1
#
_cell.length_a   1.000
_cell.length_b   1.000
_cell.length_c   1.000
_cell.angle_alpha   90.00
_cell.angle_beta   90.00
_cell.angle_gamma   90.00
#
_symmetry.space_group_name_H-M   'P 1'
#
loop_
_entity.id
_entity.type
_entity.pdbx_description
1 polymer ?
#
loop_
_entity_poly.entity_id
_entity_poly.type
_entity_poly.pdbx_seq_one_letter_code
_entity_poly.pdbx_strand_id
1 'polypeptide(L)'
;MSGTSYFAKQTGSFNNEAESPLSPSAPTVTARNTALANKVTSVLSASYADSEIRDALGLLDIRGVENTAEARRRLRLDAQKEVIDCNAAVVQDFGKVAEQLKRIGTMISTLNNTCDEMRKHITTAKQETAPILEESIVLVAQKQEVENKEQLLKAFNRHFLLSDQEIFCLTSSAEPLDQQFFDSLTRAKKIHDDCEVLLENENQRLGVELMDETSRHINAAYKKLYTWIQKEFKTLDLEDPQIGSSVRKALRVLAERPSLFQSCLDFFAEAREHNLSHAFHAALIDPNAASNVVPDAKPIEFSTHDTLRYVGDMIAWVHSAAVSEREALEGLFISDGDELAKGIKAGQQTEPWSRLALKDEDGDNDGVIEDNVAFDGRAALASLVSRNLSGVTKTLKQRVEFAIRGNDDPVIVYKTMNLITFYLGIFSKLLGSDSALLELIKELQSSTFLHFERLMTDEVSEATNDAVLPEDLSVPTFLLNALDRISILLKAQASISFTPDTSTSSPTSLTRLLSVALTPFLDLCSELSASLPDPSSSAITDLPPDPSSPIFQLNYILSVRDTVTFFIPTDSPLLTTLTQKIDTITQTLTTIQHTYLLHSSALSPLLSTLPSLTPTTNNLPLPFQPTHLPTLAATLDSFLPTAHIDALENLSPLTDKTIQRSCTSQAVELFVIDFESVVTCMEDWDREHGIDYSHNDDDDDMMSLVSGVTRRTERTSAAGRTGTSGSGSGGVIGLRKMYPRRVEEVRVLLS
;
A
#
# COMPACT_ATOMS: atom_id res chain seq x y z
N MET A 1 59.36 9.05 -80.35
CA MET A 1 60.21 7.99 -79.76
C MET A 1 59.78 6.67 -80.40
N SER A 2 60.42 6.29 -81.49
CA SER A 2 61.38 5.15 -81.59
C SER A 2 60.63 3.81 -81.77
N GLY A 3 60.74 3.06 -82.87
CA GLY A 3 61.64 3.22 -84.02
C GLY A 3 61.38 2.25 -85.19
N THR A 4 62.22 2.46 -86.22
CA THR A 4 62.79 1.51 -87.21
C THR A 4 61.82 0.75 -88.13
N SER A 5 61.67 1.06 -89.44
CA SER A 5 62.62 1.16 -90.57
C SER A 5 63.40 -0.13 -90.86
N TYR A 6 63.05 -0.83 -91.94
CA TYR A 6 63.94 -1.63 -92.79
C TYR A 6 63.24 -1.94 -94.12
N PHE A 7 63.54 -1.19 -95.18
CA PHE A 7 63.90 -1.76 -96.50
C PHE A 7 64.41 -0.64 -97.41
N ALA A 8 65.67 -0.77 -97.81
CA ALA A 8 66.43 0.23 -98.54
C ALA A 8 66.36 0.00 -100.06
N LYS A 9 66.45 1.14 -100.75
CA LYS A 9 66.69 1.37 -102.18
C LYS A 9 67.60 0.35 -102.87
N GLN A 10 67.29 0.09 -104.14
CA GLN A 10 68.33 0.10 -105.17
C GLN A 10 67.80 0.72 -106.47
N THR A 11 68.22 1.96 -106.72
CA THR A 11 68.12 2.66 -108.00
C THR A 11 69.40 2.42 -108.78
N GLY A 12 69.30 1.89 -110.00
CA GLY A 12 70.37 1.88 -110.99
C GLY A 12 69.88 2.59 -112.24
N SER A 13 70.42 3.78 -112.50
CA SER A 13 70.30 4.54 -113.74
C SER A 13 71.64 4.47 -114.45
N PHE A 14 71.66 4.10 -115.73
CA PHE A 14 72.72 4.48 -116.67
C PHE A 14 72.14 4.64 -118.08
N ASN A 15 72.65 5.67 -118.75
CA ASN A 15 72.19 6.38 -119.94
C ASN A 15 72.74 5.81 -121.28
N ASN A 16 72.17 6.35 -122.37
CA ASN A 16 72.77 6.65 -123.71
C ASN A 16 72.99 5.46 -124.66
N GLU A 17 72.79 5.50 -125.98
CA GLU A 17 72.86 6.52 -127.07
C GLU A 17 71.77 6.19 -128.14
N ALA A 18 70.97 7.13 -128.67
CA ALA A 18 71.22 8.07 -129.78
C ALA A 18 71.51 7.42 -131.16
N GLU A 19 70.61 7.55 -132.14
CA GLU A 19 70.84 8.31 -133.39
C GLU A 19 69.70 8.21 -134.44
N SER A 20 69.49 9.34 -135.12
CA SER A 20 68.87 9.55 -136.43
C SER A 20 69.80 10.56 -137.15
N PRO A 21 69.56 11.05 -138.38
CA PRO A 21 69.20 10.48 -139.70
C PRO A 21 70.27 10.88 -140.77
N LEU A 22 70.07 10.63 -142.09
CA LEU A 22 70.36 11.59 -143.21
C LEU A 22 70.27 11.00 -144.63
N SER A 23 69.81 11.86 -145.54
CA SER A 23 69.63 11.76 -147.00
C SER A 23 70.90 12.17 -147.78
N PRO A 24 70.85 12.67 -149.04
CA PRO A 24 70.82 12.00 -150.35
C PRO A 24 72.09 12.28 -151.24
N SER A 25 72.22 11.61 -152.39
CA SER A 25 73.02 12.09 -153.55
C SER A 25 72.73 11.26 -154.82
N ALA A 26 72.92 11.88 -155.99
CA ALA A 26 72.32 11.57 -157.29
C ALA A 26 73.19 10.69 -158.24
N PRO A 27 72.98 10.65 -159.57
CA PRO A 27 72.40 9.52 -160.29
C PRO A 27 73.39 8.79 -161.23
N THR A 28 73.12 7.54 -161.63
CA THR A 28 73.66 6.97 -162.89
C THR A 28 72.84 5.77 -163.38
N VAL A 29 72.44 5.82 -164.64
CA VAL A 29 71.83 4.71 -165.39
C VAL A 29 72.99 3.91 -166.01
N THR A 30 73.38 2.74 -165.46
CA THR A 30 74.18 1.63 -166.09
C THR A 30 74.70 0.54 -165.10
N ALA A 31 73.90 0.00 -164.16
CA ALA A 31 74.41 -0.96 -163.15
C ALA A 31 73.58 -2.25 -162.89
N ARG A 32 72.82 -2.76 -163.87
CA ARG A 32 72.02 -4.00 -163.66
C ARG A 32 72.83 -5.30 -163.56
N ASN A 33 74.06 -5.35 -164.09
CA ASN A 33 74.87 -6.58 -164.09
C ASN A 33 75.73 -6.79 -162.82
N THR A 34 75.95 -5.75 -162.01
CA THR A 34 76.79 -5.85 -160.80
C THR A 34 76.03 -6.29 -159.55
N ALA A 35 74.70 -6.12 -159.49
CA ALA A 35 73.90 -6.50 -158.31
C ALA A 35 73.72 -8.02 -158.15
N LEU A 36 73.65 -8.78 -159.24
CA LEU A 36 73.58 -10.24 -159.22
C LEU A 36 74.94 -10.86 -158.86
N ALA A 37 76.03 -10.31 -159.42
CA ALA A 37 77.38 -10.73 -159.07
C ALA A 37 77.64 -10.52 -157.58
N ASN A 38 77.32 -9.35 -157.02
CA ASN A 38 77.53 -9.07 -155.59
C ASN A 38 76.68 -9.96 -154.66
N LYS A 39 75.45 -10.34 -155.07
CA LYS A 39 74.62 -11.30 -154.31
C LYS A 39 75.17 -12.72 -154.35
N VAL A 40 75.68 -13.15 -155.50
CA VAL A 40 76.31 -14.47 -155.63
C VAL A 40 77.61 -14.53 -154.84
N THR A 41 78.43 -13.47 -154.88
CA THR A 41 79.63 -13.36 -154.04
C THR A 41 79.27 -13.35 -152.55
N SER A 42 78.20 -12.66 -152.16
CA SER A 42 77.69 -12.63 -150.77
C SER A 42 77.23 -14.00 -150.26
N VAL A 43 76.53 -14.77 -151.10
CA VAL A 43 76.08 -16.14 -150.75
C VAL A 43 77.24 -17.12 -150.72
N LEU A 44 78.22 -16.98 -151.62
CA LEU A 44 79.44 -17.79 -151.62
C LEU A 44 80.41 -17.41 -150.48
N SER A 45 80.33 -16.18 -149.96
CA SER A 45 81.09 -15.73 -148.78
C SER A 45 80.40 -16.03 -147.45
N ALA A 46 79.15 -16.51 -147.48
CA ALA A 46 78.45 -16.92 -146.26
C ALA A 46 79.05 -18.26 -145.78
N SER A 47 79.61 -18.23 -144.57
CA SER A 47 80.26 -19.38 -143.94
C SER A 47 79.27 -20.53 -143.75
N TYR A 48 79.66 -21.74 -144.16
CA TYR A 48 78.90 -22.99 -144.03
C TYR A 48 78.57 -23.40 -142.58
N ALA A 49 79.00 -22.62 -141.57
CA ALA A 49 78.79 -22.87 -140.15
C ALA A 49 77.62 -22.08 -139.53
N ASP A 50 76.89 -21.26 -140.29
CA ASP A 50 75.80 -20.45 -139.75
C ASP A 50 74.53 -21.30 -139.48
N SER A 51 74.20 -21.48 -138.19
CA SER A 51 73.03 -22.26 -137.76
C SER A 51 71.72 -21.63 -138.20
N GLU A 52 71.63 -20.30 -138.22
CA GLU A 52 70.40 -19.61 -138.58
C GLU A 52 70.07 -19.83 -140.06
N ILE A 53 71.10 -19.83 -140.92
CA ILE A 53 70.94 -20.15 -142.33
C ILE A 53 70.58 -21.63 -142.52
N ARG A 54 71.20 -22.54 -141.78
CA ARG A 54 70.87 -23.98 -141.80
C ARG A 54 69.44 -24.24 -141.33
N ASP A 55 69.01 -23.58 -140.26
CA ASP A 55 67.67 -23.75 -139.71
C ASP A 55 66.63 -23.08 -140.62
N ALA A 56 66.95 -21.94 -141.24
CA ALA A 56 66.12 -21.32 -142.27
C ALA A 56 66.01 -22.18 -143.54
N LEU A 57 67.11 -22.80 -143.97
CA LEU A 57 67.13 -23.79 -145.06
C LEU A 57 66.38 -25.06 -144.68
N GLY A 58 66.50 -25.54 -143.44
CA GLY A 58 65.74 -26.68 -142.91
C GLY A 58 64.24 -26.40 -142.84
N LEU A 59 63.85 -25.19 -142.43
CA LEU A 59 62.45 -24.74 -142.49
C LEU A 59 61.95 -24.58 -143.93
N LEU A 60 62.82 -24.21 -144.87
CA LEU A 60 62.50 -24.16 -146.30
C LEU A 60 62.34 -25.57 -146.91
N ASP A 61 63.19 -26.52 -146.50
CA ASP A 61 63.17 -27.92 -146.93
C ASP A 61 61.94 -28.66 -146.38
N ILE A 62 61.62 -28.47 -145.09
CA ILE A 62 60.38 -28.98 -144.48
C ILE A 62 59.13 -28.39 -145.17
N ARG A 63 59.21 -27.15 -145.68
CA ARG A 63 58.12 -26.52 -146.43
C ARG A 63 57.98 -27.04 -147.87
N GLY A 64 58.90 -27.88 -148.38
CA GLY A 64 58.75 -28.60 -149.65
C GLY A 64 58.56 -27.70 -150.88
N VAL A 65 59.24 -26.55 -150.92
CA VAL A 65 58.93 -25.48 -151.88
C VAL A 65 59.62 -25.71 -153.23
N GLU A 66 58.85 -25.95 -154.28
CA GLU A 66 59.38 -26.04 -155.65
C GLU A 66 59.73 -24.67 -156.24
N ASN A 67 60.80 -24.61 -157.03
CA ASN A 67 61.40 -23.37 -157.52
C ASN A 67 60.64 -22.72 -158.70
N THR A 68 59.37 -22.42 -158.49
CA THR A 68 58.51 -21.68 -159.43
C THR A 68 58.51 -20.18 -159.10
N ALA A 69 58.24 -19.34 -160.12
CA ALA A 69 58.23 -17.88 -159.92
C ALA A 69 57.13 -17.43 -158.93
N GLU A 70 56.05 -18.18 -158.81
CA GLU A 70 54.93 -17.91 -157.89
C GLU A 70 55.28 -18.26 -156.44
N ALA A 71 55.94 -19.40 -156.21
CA ALA A 71 56.35 -19.84 -154.87
C ALA A 71 57.33 -18.87 -154.20
N ARG A 72 58.27 -18.26 -154.95
CA ARG A 72 59.20 -17.26 -154.41
C ARG A 72 58.50 -15.99 -153.91
N ARG A 73 57.39 -15.58 -154.52
CA ARG A 73 56.61 -14.41 -154.06
C ARG A 73 55.70 -14.76 -152.88
N ARG A 74 55.12 -15.96 -152.86
CA ARG A 74 54.21 -16.40 -151.79
C ARG A 74 54.92 -16.74 -150.49
N LEU A 75 56.11 -17.35 -150.53
CA LEU A 75 56.85 -17.75 -149.33
C LEU A 75 57.06 -16.59 -148.33
N ARG A 76 57.41 -15.39 -148.83
CA ARG A 76 57.58 -14.21 -147.96
C ARG A 76 56.25 -13.77 -147.35
N LEU A 77 55.16 -13.82 -148.13
CA LEU A 77 53.83 -13.45 -147.65
C LEU A 77 53.31 -14.46 -146.62
N ASP A 78 53.54 -15.75 -146.84
CA ASP A 78 53.10 -16.82 -145.94
C ASP A 78 53.87 -16.79 -144.62
N ALA A 79 55.20 -16.61 -144.66
CA ALA A 79 56.00 -16.46 -143.45
C ALA A 79 55.62 -15.19 -142.66
N GLN A 80 55.33 -14.08 -143.34
CA GLN A 80 54.85 -12.86 -142.68
C GLN A 80 53.46 -13.07 -142.07
N LYS A 81 52.57 -13.81 -142.73
CA LYS A 81 51.25 -14.13 -142.23
C LYS A 81 51.31 -14.99 -140.96
N GLU A 82 52.14 -16.04 -140.93
CA GLU A 82 52.31 -16.87 -139.73
C GLU A 82 52.82 -16.07 -138.52
N VAL A 83 53.80 -15.19 -138.72
CA VAL A 83 54.30 -14.32 -137.63
C VAL A 83 53.22 -13.37 -137.13
N ILE A 84 52.38 -12.83 -138.03
CA ILE A 84 51.24 -11.99 -137.66
C ILE A 84 50.21 -12.81 -136.88
N ASP A 85 49.89 -14.03 -137.31
CA ASP A 85 48.91 -14.89 -136.65
C ASP A 85 49.38 -15.34 -135.25
N CYS A 86 50.67 -15.68 -135.09
CA CYS A 86 51.26 -15.98 -133.79
C CYS A 86 51.27 -14.76 -132.85
N ASN A 87 51.67 -13.59 -133.35
CA ASN A 87 51.66 -12.37 -132.56
C ASN A 87 50.23 -11.94 -132.19
N ALA A 88 49.26 -12.17 -133.07
CA ALA A 88 47.85 -11.91 -132.80
C ALA A 88 47.31 -12.80 -131.66
N ALA A 89 47.66 -14.09 -131.66
CA ALA A 89 47.29 -15.01 -130.59
C ALA A 89 47.86 -14.57 -129.23
N VAL A 90 49.14 -14.16 -129.19
CA VAL A 90 49.79 -13.66 -127.97
C VAL A 90 49.12 -12.38 -127.46
N VAL A 91 48.83 -11.41 -128.34
CA VAL A 91 48.15 -10.16 -127.96
C VAL A 91 46.73 -10.45 -127.44
N GLN A 92 46.03 -11.43 -128.03
CA GLN A 92 44.70 -11.81 -127.58
C GLN A 92 44.73 -12.41 -126.16
N ASP A 93 45.73 -13.22 -125.83
CA ASP A 93 45.87 -13.80 -124.49
C ASP A 93 46.33 -12.77 -123.45
N PHE A 94 47.26 -11.87 -123.79
CA PHE A 94 47.63 -10.74 -122.92
C PHE A 94 46.47 -9.75 -122.71
N GLY A 95 45.59 -9.58 -123.70
CA GLY A 95 44.36 -8.79 -123.58
C GLY A 95 43.45 -9.31 -122.47
N LYS A 96 43.25 -10.63 -122.37
CA LYS A 96 42.45 -11.26 -121.31
C LYS A 96 43.05 -11.00 -119.91
N VAL A 97 44.38 -11.06 -119.78
CA VAL A 97 45.07 -10.80 -118.50
C VAL A 97 44.97 -9.31 -118.12
N ALA A 98 45.12 -8.39 -119.08
CA ALA A 98 44.97 -6.96 -118.84
C ALA A 98 43.55 -6.59 -118.41
N GLU A 99 42.52 -7.23 -118.99
CA GLU A 99 41.13 -7.05 -118.56
C GLU A 99 40.89 -7.52 -117.11
N GLN A 100 41.47 -8.67 -116.72
CA GLN A 100 41.37 -9.14 -115.34
C GLN A 100 42.08 -8.20 -114.36
N LEU A 101 43.26 -7.69 -114.70
CA LEU A 101 43.98 -6.72 -113.87
C LEU A 101 43.20 -5.41 -113.72
N LYS A 102 42.56 -4.93 -114.81
CA LYS A 102 41.69 -3.75 -114.78
C LYS A 102 40.47 -3.99 -113.90
N ARG A 103 39.87 -5.18 -113.94
CA ARG A 103 38.74 -5.56 -113.07
C ARG A 103 39.12 -5.58 -111.59
N ILE A 104 40.29 -6.13 -111.25
CA ILE A 104 40.81 -6.11 -109.88
C ILE A 104 41.08 -4.67 -109.42
N GLY A 105 41.69 -3.85 -110.28
CA GLY A 105 41.90 -2.42 -110.00
C GLY A 105 40.59 -1.67 -109.72
N THR A 106 39.54 -1.94 -110.49
CA THR A 106 38.21 -1.36 -110.22
C THR A 106 37.62 -1.87 -108.91
N MET A 107 37.77 -3.16 -108.58
CA MET A 107 37.24 -3.72 -107.33
C MET A 107 37.95 -3.16 -106.08
N ILE A 108 39.27 -2.96 -106.15
CA ILE A 108 40.05 -2.34 -105.07
C ILE A 108 39.65 -0.87 -104.91
N SER A 109 39.47 -0.14 -106.01
CA SER A 109 39.01 1.25 -105.97
C SER A 109 37.61 1.36 -105.36
N THR A 110 36.67 0.47 -105.75
CA THR A 110 35.34 0.42 -105.13
C THR A 110 35.41 0.07 -103.65
N LEU A 111 36.25 -0.90 -103.25
CA LEU A 111 36.40 -1.27 -101.85
C LEU A 111 36.97 -0.11 -101.03
N ASN A 112 37.99 0.57 -101.54
CA ASN A 112 38.59 1.69 -100.84
C ASN A 112 37.59 2.84 -100.66
N ASN A 113 36.79 3.14 -101.70
CA ASN A 113 35.72 4.13 -101.61
C ASN A 113 34.68 3.73 -100.56
N THR A 114 34.25 2.46 -100.52
CA THR A 114 33.29 1.99 -99.49
C THR A 114 33.86 2.06 -98.08
N CYS A 115 35.16 1.77 -97.90
CA CYS A 115 35.83 1.89 -96.59
C CYS A 115 35.94 3.35 -96.14
N ASP A 116 36.23 4.28 -97.05
CA ASP A 116 36.28 5.70 -96.75
C ASP A 116 34.89 6.30 -96.47
N GLU A 117 33.86 5.86 -97.20
CA GLU A 117 32.45 6.19 -96.89
C GLU A 117 32.06 5.67 -95.51
N MET A 118 32.37 4.41 -95.19
CA MET A 118 32.08 3.82 -93.88
C MET A 118 32.81 4.56 -92.75
N ARG A 119 34.09 4.92 -92.94
CA ARG A 119 34.84 5.73 -91.97
C ARG A 119 34.18 7.09 -91.76
N LYS A 120 33.77 7.78 -92.83
CA LYS A 120 33.05 9.05 -92.73
C LYS A 120 31.77 8.90 -91.92
N HIS A 121 30.92 7.92 -92.26
CA HIS A 121 29.70 7.64 -91.52
C HIS A 121 29.94 7.35 -90.03
N ILE A 122 30.99 6.59 -89.69
CA ILE A 122 31.35 6.31 -88.29
C ILE A 122 31.79 7.60 -87.57
N THR A 123 32.62 8.44 -88.19
CA THR A 123 33.03 9.71 -87.57
C THR A 123 31.87 10.68 -87.40
N THR A 124 30.97 10.81 -88.39
CA THR A 124 29.80 11.66 -88.29
C THR A 124 28.85 11.16 -87.20
N ALA A 125 28.55 9.86 -87.18
CA ALA A 125 27.74 9.26 -86.12
C ALA A 125 28.37 9.46 -84.73
N LYS A 126 29.70 9.37 -84.60
CA LYS A 126 30.40 9.62 -83.33
C LYS A 126 30.33 11.09 -82.91
N GLN A 127 30.45 12.04 -83.85
CA GLN A 127 30.32 13.47 -83.58
C GLN A 127 28.89 13.84 -83.17
N GLU A 128 27.88 13.22 -83.79
CA GLU A 128 26.47 13.41 -83.44
C GLU A 128 26.11 12.73 -82.10
N THR A 129 26.67 11.55 -81.82
CA THR A 129 26.34 10.77 -80.61
C THR A 129 27.08 11.26 -79.37
N ALA A 130 28.28 11.83 -79.49
CA ALA A 130 29.07 12.31 -78.34
C ALA A 130 28.32 13.32 -77.44
N PRO A 131 27.71 14.42 -77.95
CA PRO A 131 26.96 15.34 -77.10
C PRO A 131 25.71 14.69 -76.49
N ILE A 132 25.05 13.79 -77.22
CA ILE A 132 23.88 13.04 -76.73
C ILE A 132 24.30 12.11 -75.58
N LEU A 133 25.48 11.50 -75.66
CA LEU A 133 26.02 10.63 -74.61
C LEU A 133 26.42 11.43 -73.37
N GLU A 134 27.07 12.58 -73.54
CA GLU A 134 27.40 13.50 -72.43
C GLU A 134 26.14 14.00 -71.73
N GLU A 135 25.14 14.44 -72.49
CA GLU A 135 23.83 14.84 -71.96
C GLU A 135 23.14 13.66 -71.26
N SER A 136 23.21 12.45 -71.83
CA SER A 136 22.65 11.25 -71.21
C SER A 136 23.33 10.92 -69.89
N ILE A 137 24.66 11.06 -69.76
CA ILE A 137 25.38 10.85 -68.50
C ILE A 137 24.93 11.85 -67.43
N VAL A 138 24.79 13.12 -67.80
CA VAL A 138 24.29 14.17 -66.89
C VAL A 138 22.85 13.88 -66.47
N LEU A 139 21.97 13.50 -67.41
CA LEU A 139 20.58 13.16 -67.14
C LEU A 139 20.46 11.91 -66.27
N VAL A 140 21.30 10.90 -66.46
CA VAL A 140 21.34 9.70 -65.60
C VAL A 140 21.79 10.05 -64.19
N ALA A 141 22.81 10.90 -64.04
CA ALA A 141 23.26 11.37 -62.74
C ALA A 141 22.17 12.19 -62.02
N GLN A 142 21.51 13.11 -62.74
CA GLN A 142 20.38 13.88 -62.21
C GLN A 142 19.21 12.99 -61.82
N LYS A 143 18.88 11.98 -62.65
CA LYS A 143 17.85 10.99 -62.33
C LYS A 143 18.18 10.25 -61.03
N GLN A 144 19.42 9.81 -60.86
CA GLN A 144 19.85 9.12 -59.64
C GLN A 144 19.78 10.03 -58.40
N GLU A 145 20.15 11.31 -58.54
CA GLU A 145 20.01 12.28 -57.46
C GLU A 145 18.54 12.52 -57.09
N VAL A 146 17.65 12.62 -58.08
CA VAL A 146 16.20 12.75 -57.87
C VAL A 146 15.61 11.49 -57.22
N GLU A 147 16.01 10.29 -57.65
CA GLU A 147 15.58 9.03 -57.04
C GLU A 147 16.03 8.93 -55.58
N ASN A 148 17.27 9.35 -55.27
CA ASN A 148 17.76 9.38 -53.89
C ASN A 148 16.96 10.38 -53.04
N LYS A 149 16.67 11.58 -53.56
CA LYS A 149 15.82 12.58 -52.89
C LYS A 149 14.40 12.06 -52.69
N GLU A 150 13.82 11.37 -53.67
CA GLU A 150 12.49 10.76 -53.57
C GLU A 150 12.47 9.67 -52.49
N GLN A 151 13.49 8.81 -52.43
CA GLN A 151 13.63 7.80 -51.39
C GLN A 151 13.78 8.41 -50.01
N LEU A 152 14.60 9.45 -49.87
CA LEU A 152 14.77 10.18 -48.61
C LEU A 152 13.46 10.84 -48.16
N LEU A 153 12.74 11.50 -49.08
CA LEU A 153 11.46 12.15 -48.78
C LEU A 153 10.38 11.12 -48.41
N LYS A 154 10.35 9.95 -49.07
CA LYS A 154 9.47 8.84 -48.67
C LYS A 154 9.82 8.28 -47.29
N ALA A 155 11.09 8.15 -46.96
CA ALA A 155 11.54 7.71 -45.64
C ALA A 155 11.18 8.76 -44.57
N PHE A 156 11.41 10.04 -44.86
CA PHE A 156 11.07 11.17 -44.00
C PHE A 156 9.56 11.22 -43.74
N ASN A 157 8.71 11.19 -44.77
CA ASN A 157 7.26 11.19 -44.61
C ASN A 157 6.75 9.99 -43.81
N ARG A 158 7.32 8.80 -44.02
CA ARG A 158 6.92 7.61 -43.22
C ARG A 158 7.30 7.72 -41.75
N HIS A 159 8.43 8.35 -41.47
CA HIS A 159 8.94 8.47 -40.11
C HIS A 159 8.24 9.58 -39.34
N PHE A 160 8.12 10.77 -39.95
CA PHE A 160 7.73 12.00 -39.29
C PHE A 160 6.26 12.38 -39.48
N LEU A 161 5.57 11.90 -40.52
CA LEU A 161 4.14 12.16 -40.70
C LEU A 161 3.28 11.00 -40.20
N LEU A 162 2.24 11.34 -39.45
CA LEU A 162 1.16 10.41 -39.13
C LEU A 162 0.27 10.24 -40.36
N SER A 163 -0.23 9.02 -40.58
CA SER A 163 -1.22 8.77 -41.63
C SER A 163 -2.58 9.34 -41.21
N ASP A 164 -3.40 9.70 -42.20
CA ASP A 164 -4.76 10.21 -41.95
C ASP A 164 -5.60 9.25 -41.09
N GLN A 165 -5.33 7.95 -41.20
CA GLN A 165 -6.01 6.90 -40.44
C GLN A 165 -5.59 6.91 -38.97
N GLU A 166 -4.31 7.09 -38.67
CA GLU A 166 -3.83 7.23 -37.28
C GLU A 166 -4.31 8.55 -36.65
N ILE A 167 -4.33 9.65 -37.42
CA ILE A 167 -4.88 10.93 -36.96
C ILE A 167 -6.37 10.78 -36.62
N PHE A 168 -7.13 10.06 -37.46
CA PHE A 168 -8.54 9.78 -37.21
C PHE A 168 -8.72 8.94 -35.94
N CYS A 169 -7.93 7.87 -35.77
CA CYS A 169 -7.97 7.04 -34.56
C CYS A 169 -7.67 7.83 -33.29
N LEU A 170 -6.73 8.78 -33.33
CA LEU A 170 -6.35 9.64 -32.20
C LEU A 170 -7.38 10.74 -31.89
N THR A 171 -8.04 11.29 -32.91
CA THR A 171 -8.85 12.51 -32.77
C THR A 171 -10.36 12.23 -32.70
N SER A 172 -10.84 11.16 -33.34
CA SER A 172 -12.27 10.87 -33.47
C SER A 172 -12.85 10.25 -32.19
N SER A 173 -13.83 10.92 -31.57
CA SER A 173 -14.54 10.41 -30.37
C SER A 173 -15.50 9.24 -30.65
N ALA A 174 -15.69 8.85 -31.91
CA ALA A 174 -16.66 7.83 -32.32
C ALA A 174 -16.07 6.40 -32.39
N GLU A 175 -14.75 6.27 -32.47
CA GLU A 175 -14.07 4.98 -32.62
C GLU A 175 -13.64 4.42 -31.25
N PRO A 176 -13.81 3.10 -31.01
CA PRO A 176 -13.45 2.47 -29.75
C PRO A 176 -11.96 2.58 -29.45
N LEU A 177 -11.63 2.47 -28.15
CA LEU A 177 -10.25 2.49 -27.66
C LEU A 177 -9.61 1.11 -27.81
N ASP A 178 -9.16 0.83 -29.03
CA ASP A 178 -8.49 -0.42 -29.38
C ASP A 178 -6.96 -0.33 -29.24
N GLN A 179 -6.30 -1.48 -29.37
CA GLN A 179 -4.83 -1.56 -29.35
C GLN A 179 -4.17 -0.63 -30.39
N GLN A 180 -4.83 -0.42 -31.52
CA GLN A 180 -4.40 0.49 -32.58
C GLN A 180 -4.30 1.95 -32.12
N PHE A 181 -5.19 2.40 -31.21
CA PHE A 181 -5.09 3.74 -30.63
C PHE A 181 -3.81 3.88 -29.80
N PHE A 182 -3.52 2.89 -28.95
CA PHE A 182 -2.34 2.91 -28.10
C PHE A 182 -1.05 2.87 -28.93
N ASP A 183 -1.01 2.04 -29.97
CA ASP A 183 0.15 1.95 -30.87
C ASP A 183 0.35 3.27 -31.65
N SER A 184 -0.74 3.88 -32.12
CA SER A 184 -0.72 5.20 -32.80
C SER A 184 -0.25 6.32 -31.86
N LEU A 185 -0.66 6.27 -30.59
CA LEU A 185 -0.24 7.25 -29.57
C LEU A 185 1.24 7.10 -29.21
N THR A 186 1.73 5.87 -29.06
CA THR A 186 3.15 5.59 -28.84
C THR A 186 3.98 6.05 -30.04
N ARG A 187 3.49 5.82 -31.27
CA ARG A 187 4.14 6.33 -32.48
C ARG A 187 4.14 7.87 -32.50
N ALA A 188 3.04 8.53 -32.19
CA ALA A 188 2.98 10.00 -32.13
C ALA A 188 3.96 10.59 -31.11
N LYS A 189 4.10 9.97 -29.93
CA LYS A 189 5.09 10.35 -28.92
C LYS A 189 6.52 10.17 -29.43
N LYS A 190 6.80 9.02 -30.04
CA LYS A 190 8.12 8.76 -30.64
C LYS A 190 8.47 9.79 -31.71
N ILE A 191 7.51 10.15 -32.57
CA ILE A 191 7.69 11.22 -33.57
C ILE A 191 8.00 12.54 -32.89
N HIS A 192 7.26 12.89 -31.83
CA HIS A 192 7.50 14.12 -31.06
C HIS A 192 8.93 14.16 -30.48
N ASP A 193 9.42 13.05 -29.91
CA ASP A 193 10.78 12.94 -29.40
C ASP A 193 11.83 12.99 -30.54
N ASP A 194 11.58 12.31 -31.65
CA ASP A 194 12.45 12.32 -32.83
C ASP A 194 12.51 13.73 -33.48
N CYS A 195 11.47 14.56 -33.30
CA CYS A 195 11.48 15.97 -33.73
C CYS A 195 12.46 16.82 -32.92
N GLU A 196 12.76 16.46 -31.67
CA GLU A 196 13.77 17.15 -30.86
C GLU A 196 15.15 17.08 -31.53
N VAL A 197 15.49 15.93 -32.13
CA VAL A 197 16.73 15.74 -32.90
C VAL A 197 16.75 16.59 -34.19
N LEU A 198 15.58 16.89 -34.77
CA LEU A 198 15.49 17.80 -35.92
C LEU A 198 15.74 19.27 -35.53
N LEU A 199 15.48 19.64 -34.27
CA LEU A 199 15.74 20.99 -33.74
C LEU A 199 17.23 21.25 -33.49
N GLU A 200 18.02 20.21 -33.23
CA GLU A 200 19.48 20.31 -33.11
C GLU A 200 20.17 20.58 -34.45
N ASN A 201 19.50 20.30 -35.58
CA ASN A 201 19.99 20.48 -36.93
C ASN A 201 19.50 21.80 -37.57
N GLU A 202 19.97 22.09 -38.79
CA GLU A 202 19.75 23.37 -39.49
C GLU A 202 18.26 23.67 -39.84
N ASN A 203 17.37 22.66 -39.80
CA ASN A 203 15.96 22.78 -40.20
C ASN A 203 14.99 23.00 -39.02
N GLN A 204 15.31 23.95 -38.14
CA GLN A 204 14.54 24.23 -36.92
C GLN A 204 13.05 24.54 -37.17
N ARG A 205 12.72 25.22 -38.27
CA ARG A 205 11.31 25.60 -38.55
C ARG A 205 10.39 24.40 -38.78
N LEU A 206 10.84 23.43 -39.58
CA LEU A 206 10.08 22.21 -39.86
C LEU A 206 9.95 21.35 -38.61
N GLY A 207 11.02 21.26 -37.80
CA GLY A 207 10.98 20.57 -36.51
C GLY A 207 9.95 21.17 -35.55
N VAL A 208 9.91 22.51 -35.42
CA VAL A 208 8.93 23.18 -34.54
C VAL A 208 7.49 23.00 -35.04
N GLU A 209 7.25 23.14 -36.35
CA GLU A 209 5.90 22.99 -36.92
C GLU A 209 5.37 21.56 -36.72
N LEU A 210 6.20 20.55 -36.99
CA LEU A 210 5.83 19.16 -36.79
C LEU A 210 5.66 18.81 -35.30
N MET A 211 6.47 19.39 -34.42
CA MET A 211 6.34 19.22 -32.97
C MET A 211 5.02 19.81 -32.45
N ASP A 212 4.57 20.96 -32.98
CA ASP A 212 3.27 21.55 -32.64
C ASP A 212 2.10 20.70 -33.17
N GLU A 213 2.15 20.23 -34.43
CA GLU A 213 1.13 19.33 -34.99
C GLU A 213 1.02 18.02 -34.20
N THR A 214 2.14 17.36 -33.93
CA THR A 214 2.17 16.11 -33.14
C THR A 214 1.72 16.34 -31.70
N SER A 215 2.09 17.46 -31.08
CA SER A 215 1.58 17.87 -29.76
C SER A 215 0.06 18.05 -29.76
N ARG A 216 -0.51 18.67 -30.78
CA ARG A 216 -1.97 18.84 -30.93
C ARG A 216 -2.67 17.48 -31.04
N HIS A 217 -2.12 16.55 -31.82
CA HIS A 217 -2.66 15.19 -31.92
C HIS A 217 -2.55 14.40 -30.61
N ILE A 218 -1.43 14.51 -29.88
CA ILE A 218 -1.25 13.90 -28.56
C ILE A 218 -2.25 14.48 -27.56
N ASN A 219 -2.45 15.81 -27.55
CA ASN A 219 -3.44 16.47 -26.70
C ASN A 219 -4.87 16.02 -27.01
N ALA A 220 -5.23 15.90 -28.29
CA ALA A 220 -6.52 15.39 -28.72
C ALA A 220 -6.74 13.93 -28.28
N ALA A 221 -5.70 13.10 -28.39
CA ALA A 221 -5.72 11.72 -27.95
C ALA A 221 -5.92 11.59 -26.44
N TYR A 222 -5.22 12.39 -25.63
CA TYR A 222 -5.44 12.44 -24.18
C TYR A 222 -6.85 12.90 -23.82
N LYS A 223 -7.41 13.87 -24.54
CA LYS A 223 -8.80 14.30 -24.34
C LYS A 223 -9.79 13.19 -24.68
N LYS A 224 -9.58 12.47 -25.79
CA LYS A 224 -10.39 11.30 -26.17
C LYS A 224 -10.33 10.23 -25.08
N LEU A 225 -9.13 9.86 -24.65
CA LEU A 225 -8.88 8.88 -23.59
C LEU A 225 -9.55 9.28 -22.27
N TYR A 226 -9.42 10.54 -21.86
CA TYR A 226 -10.10 11.09 -20.68
C TYR A 226 -11.64 10.95 -20.79
N THR A 227 -12.25 11.37 -21.90
CA THR A 227 -13.71 11.28 -22.09
C THR A 227 -14.22 9.84 -22.16
N TRP A 228 -13.42 8.91 -22.65
CA TRP A 228 -13.77 7.49 -22.66
C TRP A 228 -13.70 6.91 -21.25
N ILE A 229 -12.61 7.13 -20.51
CA ILE A 229 -12.49 6.69 -19.10
C ILE A 229 -13.66 7.20 -18.26
N GLN A 230 -14.07 8.46 -18.43
CA GLN A 230 -15.24 9.02 -17.74
C GLN A 230 -16.55 8.30 -18.09
N LYS A 231 -16.73 7.84 -19.33
CA LYS A 231 -17.93 7.08 -19.72
C LYS A 231 -17.89 5.69 -19.11
N GLU A 232 -16.74 5.00 -19.23
CA GLU A 232 -16.55 3.68 -18.66
C GLU A 232 -16.77 3.68 -17.15
N PHE A 233 -16.25 4.66 -16.40
CA PHE A 233 -16.46 4.76 -14.95
C PHE A 233 -17.91 4.92 -14.52
N LYS A 234 -18.80 5.45 -15.37
CA LYS A 234 -20.25 5.49 -15.07
C LYS A 234 -20.93 4.13 -15.24
N THR A 235 -20.42 3.31 -16.16
CA THR A 235 -20.98 2.00 -16.50
C THR A 235 -20.17 0.84 -15.92
N LEU A 236 -19.11 1.13 -15.17
CA LEU A 236 -18.13 0.16 -14.72
C LEU A 236 -18.76 -0.77 -13.69
N ASP A 237 -18.93 -2.01 -14.09
CA ASP A 237 -19.08 -3.11 -13.16
C ASP A 237 -17.69 -3.66 -12.83
N LEU A 238 -17.27 -3.52 -11.56
CA LEU A 238 -15.96 -4.01 -11.12
C LEU A 238 -15.88 -5.54 -11.08
N GLU A 239 -17.02 -6.23 -11.26
CA GLU A 239 -17.07 -7.69 -11.32
C GLU A 239 -16.69 -8.25 -12.71
N ASP A 240 -16.65 -7.44 -13.77
CA ASP A 240 -16.23 -7.88 -15.11
C ASP A 240 -14.69 -7.79 -15.30
N PRO A 241 -13.98 -8.94 -15.42
CA PRO A 241 -12.52 -8.95 -15.56
C PRO A 241 -12.01 -8.33 -16.87
N GLN A 242 -12.83 -8.33 -17.93
CA GLN A 242 -12.43 -7.87 -19.27
C GLN A 242 -12.35 -6.36 -19.33
N ILE A 243 -13.37 -5.68 -18.79
CA ILE A 243 -13.47 -4.22 -18.74
C ILE A 243 -12.33 -3.63 -17.89
N GLY A 244 -11.95 -4.33 -16.81
CA GLY A 244 -10.81 -3.94 -15.99
C GLY A 244 -9.47 -3.90 -16.73
N SER A 245 -9.27 -4.66 -17.82
CA SER A 245 -7.96 -4.69 -18.52
C SER A 245 -7.71 -3.48 -19.44
N SER A 246 -8.73 -3.04 -20.19
CA SER A 246 -8.63 -1.88 -21.08
C SER A 246 -8.57 -0.57 -20.29
N VAL A 247 -9.38 -0.46 -19.23
CA VAL A 247 -9.37 0.68 -18.30
C VAL A 247 -8.02 0.80 -17.59
N ARG A 248 -7.42 -0.31 -17.14
CA ARG A 248 -6.05 -0.31 -16.56
C ARG A 248 -5.02 0.24 -17.54
N LYS A 249 -5.03 -0.23 -18.78
CA LYS A 249 -4.10 0.25 -19.81
C LYS A 249 -4.30 1.75 -20.10
N ALA A 250 -5.56 2.20 -20.15
CA ALA A 250 -5.88 3.61 -20.35
C ALA A 250 -5.43 4.49 -19.17
N LEU A 251 -5.67 4.07 -17.93
CA LEU A 251 -5.22 4.78 -16.72
C LEU A 251 -3.70 4.89 -16.63
N ARG A 252 -2.97 3.83 -17.03
CA ARG A 252 -1.51 3.84 -17.08
C ARG A 252 -0.96 4.92 -18.01
N VAL A 253 -1.55 5.02 -19.21
CA VAL A 253 -1.15 6.05 -20.19
C VAL A 253 -1.55 7.43 -19.71
N LEU A 254 -2.71 7.58 -19.06
CA LEU A 254 -3.14 8.85 -18.49
C LEU A 254 -2.26 9.31 -17.33
N ALA A 255 -1.67 8.39 -16.57
CA ALA A 255 -0.78 8.70 -15.45
C ALA A 255 0.49 9.47 -15.86
N GLU A 256 0.84 9.50 -17.15
CA GLU A 256 1.86 10.40 -17.69
C GLU A 256 1.48 11.89 -17.59
N ARG A 257 0.21 12.22 -17.33
CA ARG A 257 -0.27 13.58 -17.04
C ARG A 257 -0.96 13.61 -15.68
N PRO A 258 -0.22 13.92 -14.59
CA PRO A 258 -0.73 13.80 -13.22
C PRO A 258 -2.03 14.59 -12.96
N SER A 259 -2.16 15.78 -13.56
CA SER A 259 -3.36 16.62 -13.41
C SER A 259 -4.64 15.98 -13.97
N LEU A 260 -4.56 15.39 -15.16
CA LEU A 260 -5.69 14.69 -15.78
C LEU A 260 -6.00 13.38 -15.05
N PHE A 261 -4.97 12.67 -14.61
CA PHE A 261 -5.12 11.46 -13.82
C PHE A 261 -5.84 11.72 -12.50
N GLN A 262 -5.45 12.76 -11.76
CA GLN A 262 -6.12 13.16 -10.51
C GLN A 262 -7.60 13.51 -10.74
N SER A 263 -7.90 14.30 -11.79
CA SER A 263 -9.28 14.64 -12.13
C SER A 263 -10.12 13.41 -12.52
N CYS A 264 -9.52 12.42 -13.16
CA CYS A 264 -10.17 11.12 -13.42
C CYS A 264 -10.44 10.33 -12.13
N LEU A 265 -9.52 10.32 -11.17
CA LEU A 265 -9.73 9.67 -9.87
C LEU A 265 -10.84 10.36 -9.06
N ASP A 266 -10.96 11.68 -9.17
CA ASP A 266 -12.04 12.45 -8.53
C ASP A 266 -13.39 12.08 -9.13
N PHE A 267 -13.49 12.04 -10.45
CA PHE A 267 -14.70 11.62 -11.15
C PHE A 267 -15.06 10.15 -10.87
N PHE A 268 -14.06 9.26 -10.82
CA PHE A 268 -14.25 7.87 -10.42
C PHE A 268 -14.83 7.78 -9.02
N ALA A 269 -14.26 8.52 -8.07
CA ALA A 269 -14.71 8.49 -6.69
C ALA A 269 -16.13 9.01 -6.53
N GLU A 270 -16.51 10.06 -7.26
CA GLU A 270 -17.88 10.60 -7.28
C GLU A 270 -18.88 9.57 -7.84
N ALA A 271 -18.53 8.89 -8.95
CA ALA A 271 -19.38 7.86 -9.54
C ALA A 271 -19.55 6.64 -8.60
N ARG A 272 -18.47 6.20 -7.95
CA ARG A 272 -18.52 5.11 -6.97
C ARG A 272 -19.27 5.52 -5.71
N GLU A 273 -19.09 6.74 -5.21
CA GLU A 273 -19.86 7.28 -4.08
C GLU A 273 -21.36 7.25 -4.35
N HIS A 274 -21.78 7.66 -5.55
CA HIS A 274 -23.19 7.60 -5.96
C HIS A 274 -23.70 6.16 -6.03
N ASN A 275 -22.95 5.24 -6.62
CA ASN A 275 -23.38 3.84 -6.75
C ASN A 275 -23.44 3.13 -5.39
N LEU A 276 -22.43 3.32 -4.53
CA LEU A 276 -22.39 2.71 -3.20
C LEU A 276 -23.46 3.30 -2.28
N SER A 277 -23.72 4.61 -2.33
CA SER A 277 -24.81 5.21 -1.57
C SER A 277 -26.18 4.69 -2.04
N HIS A 278 -26.40 4.56 -3.35
CA HIS A 278 -27.62 3.95 -3.88
C HIS A 278 -27.76 2.47 -3.48
N ALA A 279 -26.67 1.70 -3.54
CA ALA A 279 -26.65 0.30 -3.11
C ALA A 279 -26.93 0.16 -1.60
N PHE A 280 -26.40 1.07 -0.77
CA PHE A 280 -26.70 1.11 0.66
C PHE A 280 -28.17 1.44 0.91
N HIS A 281 -28.71 2.45 0.23
CA HIS A 281 -30.13 2.79 0.32
C HIS A 281 -31.04 1.64 -0.13
N ALA A 282 -30.68 0.93 -1.20
CA ALA A 282 -31.39 -0.26 -1.63
C ALA A 282 -31.34 -1.37 -0.56
N ALA A 283 -30.15 -1.65 0.02
CA ALA A 283 -30.02 -2.64 1.09
C ALA A 283 -30.84 -2.30 2.35
N LEU A 284 -31.06 -1.02 2.63
CA LEU A 284 -31.93 -0.58 3.73
C LEU A 284 -33.41 -0.88 3.46
N ILE A 285 -33.93 -0.52 2.28
CA ILE A 285 -35.37 -0.48 1.99
C ILE A 285 -35.86 -1.76 1.29
N ASP A 286 -35.12 -2.26 0.29
CA ASP A 286 -35.45 -3.49 -0.44
C ASP A 286 -34.22 -4.05 -1.20
N PRO A 287 -33.62 -5.18 -0.75
CA PRO A 287 -32.49 -5.79 -1.44
C PRO A 287 -32.85 -6.36 -2.82
N ASN A 288 -34.14 -6.60 -3.11
CA ASN A 288 -34.59 -7.08 -4.42
C ASN A 288 -34.66 -5.98 -5.50
N ALA A 289 -34.50 -4.70 -5.13
CA ALA A 289 -34.59 -3.58 -6.07
C ALA A 289 -33.28 -3.31 -6.85
N ALA A 290 -32.13 -3.81 -6.36
CA ALA A 290 -30.81 -3.46 -6.91
C ALA A 290 -30.01 -4.62 -7.51
N SER A 291 -30.32 -5.90 -7.23
CA SER A 291 -29.61 -7.03 -7.85
C SER A 291 -30.41 -8.33 -7.80
N ASN A 292 -30.35 -9.12 -8.87
CA ASN A 292 -30.97 -10.45 -9.02
C ASN A 292 -30.22 -11.56 -8.23
N VAL A 293 -29.51 -11.22 -7.15
CA VAL A 293 -28.66 -12.17 -6.43
C VAL A 293 -29.08 -12.22 -4.96
N VAL A 294 -29.58 -13.40 -4.59
CA VAL A 294 -30.06 -13.89 -3.27
C VAL A 294 -31.54 -13.64 -2.93
N PRO A 295 -32.44 -14.64 -3.17
CA PRO A 295 -33.89 -14.55 -2.90
C PRO A 295 -34.33 -14.52 -1.42
N ASP A 296 -33.45 -14.26 -0.43
CA ASP A 296 -33.79 -14.51 0.99
C ASP A 296 -33.20 -13.50 2.00
N ALA A 297 -32.58 -12.41 1.54
CA ALA A 297 -32.11 -11.35 2.43
C ALA A 297 -33.27 -10.40 2.79
N LYS A 298 -33.63 -10.31 4.08
CA LYS A 298 -34.62 -9.33 4.55
C LYS A 298 -34.00 -7.92 4.53
N PRO A 299 -34.74 -6.87 4.13
CA PRO A 299 -34.25 -5.50 4.20
C PRO A 299 -33.79 -5.15 5.62
N ILE A 300 -32.71 -4.38 5.73
CA ILE A 300 -32.12 -4.03 7.03
C ILE A 300 -33.13 -3.22 7.89
N GLU A 301 -34.03 -2.45 7.27
CA GLU A 301 -35.09 -1.71 7.98
C GLU A 301 -36.09 -2.59 8.74
N PHE A 302 -36.19 -3.90 8.43
CA PHE A 302 -37.05 -4.82 9.18
C PHE A 302 -36.55 -5.09 10.61
N SER A 303 -35.26 -4.86 10.88
CA SER A 303 -34.63 -5.06 12.19
C SER A 303 -34.73 -3.83 13.11
N THR A 304 -35.47 -2.78 12.75
CA THR A 304 -35.57 -1.53 13.53
C THR A 304 -36.03 -1.70 14.98
N HIS A 305 -36.72 -2.79 15.31
CA HIS A 305 -37.14 -3.15 16.67
C HIS A 305 -35.99 -3.64 17.56
N ASP A 306 -34.89 -4.10 16.96
CA ASP A 306 -33.68 -4.56 17.64
C ASP A 306 -32.51 -3.66 17.24
N THR A 307 -32.25 -2.63 18.04
CA THR A 307 -31.20 -1.62 17.77
C THR A 307 -29.82 -2.25 17.57
N LEU A 308 -29.48 -3.29 18.36
CA LEU A 308 -28.16 -3.92 18.29
C LEU A 308 -27.98 -4.61 16.94
N ARG A 309 -28.99 -5.36 16.51
CA ARG A 309 -29.00 -6.02 15.20
C ARG A 309 -29.05 -5.02 14.06
N TYR A 310 -29.89 -4.00 14.15
CA TYR A 310 -30.03 -2.97 13.11
C TYR A 310 -28.71 -2.22 12.86
N VAL A 311 -28.05 -1.76 13.94
CA VAL A 311 -26.73 -1.09 13.84
C VAL A 311 -25.66 -2.08 13.37
N GLY A 312 -25.70 -3.33 13.85
CA GLY A 312 -24.78 -4.38 13.41
C GLY A 312 -24.87 -4.71 11.94
N ASP A 313 -26.08 -4.89 11.40
CA ASP A 313 -26.33 -5.20 9.99
C ASP A 313 -25.89 -4.02 9.09
N MET A 314 -26.15 -2.77 9.51
CA MET A 314 -25.68 -1.58 8.77
C MET A 314 -24.15 -1.50 8.72
N ILE A 315 -23.46 -1.66 9.85
CA ILE A 315 -21.99 -1.57 9.88
C ILE A 315 -21.36 -2.78 9.17
N ALA A 316 -21.98 -3.97 9.27
CA ALA A 316 -21.54 -5.16 8.55
C ALA A 316 -21.62 -4.95 7.02
N TRP A 317 -22.70 -4.35 6.53
CA TRP A 317 -22.82 -3.99 5.12
C TRP A 317 -21.72 -3.03 4.70
N VAL A 318 -21.47 -1.97 5.50
CA VAL A 318 -20.40 -1.00 5.22
C VAL A 318 -19.02 -1.66 5.22
N HIS A 319 -18.78 -2.59 6.14
CA HIS A 319 -17.55 -3.38 6.18
C HIS A 319 -17.41 -4.24 4.91
N SER A 320 -18.46 -4.96 4.52
CA SER A 320 -18.45 -5.77 3.28
C SER A 320 -18.18 -4.91 2.05
N ALA A 321 -18.85 -3.76 1.94
CA ALA A 321 -18.65 -2.81 0.85
C ALA A 321 -17.24 -2.23 0.84
N ALA A 322 -16.67 -1.91 2.01
CA ALA A 322 -15.30 -1.42 2.12
C ALA A 322 -14.27 -2.47 1.71
N VAL A 323 -14.47 -3.73 2.08
CA VAL A 323 -13.60 -4.84 1.68
C VAL A 323 -13.69 -5.08 0.17
N SER A 324 -14.89 -5.18 -0.39
CA SER A 324 -15.07 -5.37 -1.83
C SER A 324 -14.52 -4.20 -2.64
N GLU A 325 -14.69 -2.97 -2.18
CA GLU A 325 -14.14 -1.77 -2.85
C GLU A 325 -12.62 -1.79 -2.82
N ARG A 326 -12.04 -2.14 -1.66
CA ARG A 326 -10.59 -2.26 -1.52
C ARG A 326 -10.06 -3.33 -2.46
N GLU A 327 -10.63 -4.53 -2.47
CA GLU A 327 -10.19 -5.62 -3.34
C GLU A 327 -10.31 -5.27 -4.83
N ALA A 328 -11.41 -4.61 -5.23
CA ALA A 328 -11.59 -4.18 -6.61
C ALA A 328 -10.59 -3.09 -7.02
N LEU A 329 -10.29 -2.14 -6.12
CA LEU A 329 -9.27 -1.12 -6.33
C LEU A 329 -7.85 -1.68 -6.31
N GLU A 330 -7.57 -2.67 -5.45
CA GLU A 330 -6.30 -3.41 -5.47
C GLU A 330 -6.12 -4.15 -6.80
N GLY A 331 -7.18 -4.76 -7.32
CA GLY A 331 -7.18 -5.37 -8.66
C GLY A 331 -6.96 -4.38 -9.80
N LEU A 332 -7.40 -3.13 -9.65
CA LEU A 332 -7.25 -2.07 -10.65
C LEU A 332 -5.86 -1.40 -10.60
N PHE A 333 -5.30 -1.19 -9.41
CA PHE A 333 -4.10 -0.36 -9.21
C PHE A 333 -2.86 -1.10 -8.69
N ILE A 334 -3.00 -2.15 -7.87
CA ILE A 334 -1.85 -2.82 -7.23
C ILE A 334 -1.28 -3.95 -8.09
N SER A 335 -2.08 -4.63 -8.91
CA SER A 335 -1.56 -5.67 -9.82
C SER A 335 -0.40 -5.15 -10.70
N ASP A 336 -0.40 -3.84 -10.97
CA ASP A 336 0.54 -3.14 -11.86
C ASP A 336 1.25 -1.96 -11.17
N GLY A 337 1.31 -1.91 -9.83
CA GLY A 337 1.75 -0.73 -9.06
C GLY A 337 3.14 -0.20 -9.45
N ASP A 338 4.06 -1.08 -9.84
CA ASP A 338 5.39 -0.72 -10.35
C ASP A 338 5.33 -0.02 -11.72
N GLU A 339 4.32 -0.30 -12.55
CA GLU A 339 4.16 0.27 -13.88
C GLU A 339 3.39 1.60 -13.85
N LEU A 340 2.43 1.76 -12.94
CA LEU A 340 1.78 3.05 -12.70
C LEU A 340 2.76 4.06 -12.10
N ALA A 341 3.57 3.64 -11.13
CA ALA A 341 4.64 4.47 -10.57
C ALA A 341 5.66 4.90 -11.64
N LYS A 342 5.95 4.05 -12.64
CA LYS A 342 6.76 4.42 -13.81
C LYS A 342 6.07 5.47 -14.69
N GLY A 343 4.76 5.34 -14.93
CA GLY A 343 3.98 6.33 -15.69
C GLY A 343 3.97 7.72 -15.02
N ILE A 344 3.76 7.76 -13.70
CA ILE A 344 3.80 9.01 -12.92
C ILE A 344 5.21 9.62 -12.96
N LYS A 345 6.27 8.82 -12.79
CA LYS A 345 7.67 9.29 -12.92
C LYS A 345 7.99 9.82 -14.33
N ALA A 346 7.47 9.17 -15.38
CA ALA A 346 7.62 9.65 -16.75
C ALA A 346 6.90 10.98 -16.99
N GLY A 347 5.70 11.14 -16.41
CA GLY A 347 4.94 12.40 -16.43
C GLY A 347 5.62 13.55 -15.70
N GLN A 348 6.18 13.28 -14.53
CA GLN A 348 6.97 14.27 -13.77
C GLN A 348 8.22 14.75 -14.52
N GLN A 349 8.80 13.92 -15.39
CA GLN A 349 9.96 14.30 -16.21
C GLN A 349 9.57 15.13 -17.44
N THR A 350 8.33 14.98 -17.93
CA THR A 350 7.81 15.67 -19.12
C THR A 350 7.13 17.00 -18.79
N GLU A 351 6.65 17.23 -17.57
CA GLU A 351 6.12 18.54 -17.17
C GLU A 351 7.25 19.58 -16.94
N PRO A 352 7.29 20.69 -17.71
CA PRO A 352 8.37 21.69 -17.65
C PRO A 352 8.52 22.37 -16.27
N TRP A 353 7.43 22.46 -15.51
CA TRP A 353 7.37 23.15 -14.21
C TRP A 353 7.89 22.29 -13.05
N SER A 354 7.84 20.95 -13.17
CA SER A 354 8.43 20.03 -12.17
C SER A 354 9.96 20.12 -12.15
N ARG A 355 10.58 20.58 -13.25
CA ARG A 355 12.04 20.84 -13.33
C ARG A 355 12.44 22.18 -12.73
N LEU A 356 11.51 23.13 -12.62
CA LEU A 356 11.75 24.46 -12.04
C LEU A 356 11.63 24.45 -10.51
N ALA A 357 10.76 23.61 -9.95
CA ALA A 357 10.66 23.41 -8.50
C ALA A 357 11.93 22.81 -7.85
N LEU A 358 12.86 22.28 -8.67
CA LEU A 358 14.17 21.77 -8.23
C LEU A 358 15.31 22.78 -8.41
N LYS A 359 15.03 24.00 -8.88
CA LYS A 359 16.07 24.94 -9.31
C LYS A 359 16.03 26.34 -8.70
N ASP A 360 15.15 26.60 -7.73
CA ASP A 360 15.16 27.87 -7.02
C ASP A 360 15.80 27.72 -5.62
N GLU A 361 17.01 28.29 -5.55
CA GLU A 361 17.69 28.95 -4.41
C GLU A 361 18.53 28.13 -3.40
N ASP A 362 19.81 27.99 -3.77
CA ASP A 362 21.04 28.36 -3.02
C ASP A 362 21.31 27.86 -1.58
N GLY A 363 22.46 27.18 -1.45
CA GLY A 363 23.37 27.32 -0.30
C GLY A 363 23.64 26.05 0.49
N ASP A 364 24.87 25.52 0.36
CA ASP A 364 25.58 24.63 1.31
C ASP A 364 24.71 23.99 2.41
N ASN A 365 24.20 22.79 2.14
CA ASN A 365 23.94 21.83 3.20
C ASN A 365 24.11 20.40 2.69
N ASP A 366 25.21 19.79 3.11
CA ASP A 366 25.38 18.34 3.14
C ASP A 366 24.38 17.79 4.16
N GLY A 367 23.19 17.44 3.69
CA GLY A 367 22.09 16.98 4.52
C GLY A 367 20.95 16.48 3.65
N VAL A 368 20.95 15.16 3.44
CA VAL A 368 19.82 14.31 3.02
C VAL A 368 18.81 15.01 2.10
N ILE A 369 18.98 14.77 0.80
CA ILE A 369 17.94 15.00 -0.21
C ILE A 369 16.63 14.43 0.34
N GLU A 370 15.72 15.31 0.77
CA GLU A 370 14.37 14.92 1.16
C GLU A 370 13.75 14.15 -0.02
N ASP A 371 13.30 12.95 0.31
CA ASP A 371 12.86 11.93 -0.60
C ASP A 371 12.00 12.48 -1.73
N ASN A 372 12.30 12.06 -2.97
CA ASN A 372 11.27 11.82 -3.98
C ASN A 372 10.13 11.12 -3.25
N VAL A 373 9.02 11.81 -2.95
CA VAL A 373 7.84 11.21 -2.34
C VAL A 373 7.39 10.11 -3.29
N ALA A 374 7.86 8.90 -3.03
CA ALA A 374 7.47 7.73 -3.77
C ALA A 374 5.96 7.65 -3.57
N PHE A 375 5.21 7.79 -4.66
CA PHE A 375 3.77 7.65 -4.66
C PHE A 375 3.39 6.37 -3.91
N ASP A 376 2.91 6.51 -2.68
CA ASP A 376 2.49 5.36 -1.88
C ASP A 376 1.10 4.95 -2.37
N GLY A 377 1.11 4.03 -3.34
CA GLY A 377 -0.10 3.51 -3.94
C GLY A 377 -1.08 2.96 -2.90
N ARG A 378 -0.61 2.41 -1.77
CA ARG A 378 -1.49 1.85 -0.74
C ARG A 378 -2.22 2.94 0.04
N ALA A 379 -1.52 4.01 0.42
CA ALA A 379 -2.14 5.15 1.09
C ALA A 379 -3.12 5.89 0.17
N ALA A 380 -2.77 6.07 -1.11
CA ALA A 380 -3.66 6.65 -2.11
C ALA A 380 -4.93 5.82 -2.32
N LEU A 381 -4.80 4.48 -2.32
CA LEU A 381 -5.95 3.57 -2.43
C LEU A 381 -6.84 3.61 -1.19
N ALA A 382 -6.26 3.63 0.01
CA ALA A 382 -7.02 3.75 1.25
C ALA A 382 -7.82 5.06 1.31
N SER A 383 -7.20 6.17 0.88
CA SER A 383 -7.87 7.47 0.73
C SER A 383 -9.00 7.41 -0.31
N LEU A 384 -8.78 6.74 -1.44
CA LEU A 384 -9.81 6.57 -2.47
C LEU A 384 -11.00 5.74 -1.98
N VAL A 385 -10.77 4.62 -1.28
CA VAL A 385 -11.83 3.82 -0.64
C VAL A 385 -12.63 4.67 0.34
N SER A 386 -11.94 5.46 1.19
CA SER A 386 -12.60 6.36 2.13
C SER A 386 -13.47 7.41 1.43
N ARG A 387 -13.04 7.91 0.28
CA ARG A 387 -13.80 8.87 -0.51
C ARG A 387 -15.02 8.22 -1.16
N ASN A 388 -14.88 7.01 -1.70
CA ASN A 388 -15.98 6.26 -2.31
C ASN A 388 -17.07 5.92 -1.28
N LEU A 389 -16.72 5.75 -0.01
CA LEU A 389 -17.69 5.47 1.06
C LEU A 389 -18.30 6.74 1.69
N SER A 390 -17.85 7.94 1.33
CA SER A 390 -18.28 9.22 1.93
C SER A 390 -19.81 9.45 1.88
N GLY A 391 -20.46 8.99 0.81
CA GLY A 391 -21.91 9.09 0.66
C GLY A 391 -22.65 8.16 1.63
N VAL A 392 -22.11 6.96 1.85
CA VAL A 392 -22.66 5.95 2.75
C VAL A 392 -22.49 6.36 4.22
N THR A 393 -21.35 6.97 4.58
CA THR A 393 -21.08 7.36 5.97
C THR A 393 -22.08 8.39 6.51
N LYS A 394 -22.53 9.34 5.67
CA LYS A 394 -23.57 10.32 6.05
C LYS A 394 -24.89 9.64 6.42
N THR A 395 -25.36 8.72 5.58
CA THR A 395 -26.60 7.97 5.84
C THR A 395 -26.45 7.05 7.05
N LEU A 396 -25.32 6.37 7.17
CA LEU A 396 -24.99 5.53 8.32
C LEU A 396 -25.09 6.34 9.63
N LYS A 397 -24.44 7.50 9.69
CA LYS A 397 -24.46 8.35 10.88
C LYS A 397 -25.87 8.74 11.30
N GLN A 398 -26.67 9.25 10.37
CA GLN A 398 -28.04 9.67 10.66
C GLN A 398 -28.90 8.51 11.18
N ARG A 399 -28.79 7.33 10.56
CA ARG A 399 -29.59 6.15 10.93
C ARG A 399 -29.15 5.55 12.27
N VAL A 400 -27.83 5.45 12.52
CA VAL A 400 -27.28 4.95 13.78
C VAL A 400 -27.62 5.89 14.94
N GLU A 401 -27.42 7.20 14.78
CA GLU A 401 -27.79 8.19 15.80
C GLU A 401 -29.29 8.14 16.14
N PHE A 402 -30.14 8.03 15.11
CA PHE A 402 -31.58 7.91 15.32
C PHE A 402 -31.95 6.63 16.08
N ALA A 403 -31.35 5.49 15.71
CA ALA A 403 -31.59 4.21 16.35
C ALA A 403 -31.14 4.17 17.83
N ILE A 404 -30.04 4.86 18.16
CA ILE A 404 -29.54 4.96 19.54
C ILE A 404 -30.43 5.90 20.37
N ARG A 405 -30.80 7.08 19.84
CA ARG A 405 -31.64 8.05 20.58
C ARG A 405 -33.04 7.53 20.87
N GLY A 406 -33.56 6.63 20.03
CA GLY A 406 -34.85 5.99 20.25
C GLY A 406 -34.81 4.78 21.20
N ASN A 407 -33.64 4.45 21.76
CA ASN A 407 -33.48 3.33 22.68
C ASN A 407 -33.21 3.83 24.10
N ASP A 408 -34.07 3.41 25.03
CA ASP A 408 -34.03 3.79 26.44
C ASP A 408 -33.33 2.73 27.32
N ASP A 409 -32.94 1.57 26.79
CA ASP A 409 -32.26 0.52 27.54
C ASP A 409 -30.72 0.74 27.56
N PRO A 410 -30.12 1.08 28.73
CA PRO A 410 -28.67 1.30 28.84
C PRO A 410 -27.84 0.08 28.42
N VAL A 411 -28.37 -1.14 28.60
CA VAL A 411 -27.67 -2.38 28.26
C VAL A 411 -27.53 -2.53 26.74
N ILE A 412 -28.59 -2.22 25.98
CA ILE A 412 -28.56 -2.29 24.52
C ILE A 412 -27.65 -1.20 23.96
N VAL A 413 -27.73 0.02 24.50
CA VAL A 413 -26.86 1.14 24.10
C VAL A 413 -25.38 0.80 24.34
N TYR A 414 -25.04 0.24 25.50
CA TYR A 414 -23.66 -0.16 25.80
C TYR A 414 -23.17 -1.31 24.92
N LYS A 415 -24.00 -2.34 24.68
CA LYS A 415 -23.68 -3.41 23.73
C LYS A 415 -23.47 -2.87 22.31
N THR A 416 -24.24 -1.87 21.91
CA THR A 416 -24.11 -1.21 20.61
C THR A 416 -22.81 -0.39 20.54
N MET A 417 -22.44 0.33 21.60
CA MET A 417 -21.14 1.02 21.69
C MET A 417 -19.97 0.04 21.54
N ASN A 418 -20.07 -1.12 22.18
CA ASN A 418 -19.07 -2.17 22.08
C ASN A 418 -18.95 -2.76 20.67
N LEU A 419 -20.08 -2.94 19.99
CA LEU A 419 -20.11 -3.34 18.59
C LEU A 419 -19.43 -2.29 17.69
N ILE A 420 -19.73 -1.00 17.88
CA ILE A 420 -19.08 0.11 17.15
C ILE A 420 -17.57 0.11 17.41
N THR A 421 -17.15 -0.17 18.65
CA THR A 421 -15.73 -0.23 19.05
C THR A 421 -15.01 -1.42 18.40
N PHE A 422 -15.68 -2.58 18.31
CA PHE A 422 -15.17 -3.74 17.59
C PHE A 422 -14.94 -3.41 16.11
N TYR A 423 -15.93 -2.81 15.45
CA TYR A 423 -15.79 -2.40 14.05
C TYR A 423 -14.76 -1.29 13.84
N LEU A 424 -14.58 -0.36 14.79
CA LEU A 424 -13.50 0.63 14.76
C LEU A 424 -12.12 -0.05 14.64
N GLY A 425 -11.91 -1.14 15.38
CA GLY A 425 -10.69 -1.95 15.28
C GLY A 425 -10.52 -2.67 13.94
N ILE A 426 -11.63 -3.05 13.29
CA ILE A 426 -11.60 -3.66 11.95
C ILE A 426 -11.27 -2.61 10.88
N PHE A 427 -11.97 -1.47 10.90
CA PHE A 427 -11.77 -0.42 9.92
C PHE A 427 -10.39 0.23 10.03
N SER A 428 -9.80 0.28 11.23
CA SER A 428 -8.45 0.85 11.43
C SER A 428 -7.38 0.01 10.74
N LYS A 429 -7.54 -1.31 10.73
CA LYS A 429 -6.69 -2.24 9.98
C LYS A 429 -6.95 -2.20 8.47
N LEU A 430 -8.18 -1.92 8.06
CA LEU A 430 -8.58 -1.94 6.65
C LEU A 430 -8.21 -0.66 5.88
N LEU A 431 -8.41 0.53 6.47
CA LEU A 431 -8.23 1.84 5.81
C LEU A 431 -7.02 2.66 6.31
N GLY A 432 -6.29 2.22 7.35
CA GLY A 432 -5.23 3.03 7.98
C GLY A 432 -5.80 4.17 8.85
N SER A 433 -4.93 4.97 9.50
CA SER A 433 -5.34 5.90 10.57
C SER A 433 -6.18 7.11 10.12
N ASP A 434 -6.09 7.49 8.85
CA ASP A 434 -6.53 8.80 8.34
C ASP A 434 -7.71 8.65 7.35
N SER A 435 -8.79 8.00 7.78
CA SER A 435 -10.00 7.86 6.96
C SER A 435 -11.20 8.57 7.60
N ALA A 436 -12.01 9.23 6.76
CA ALA A 436 -13.23 9.91 7.19
C ALA A 436 -14.25 8.93 7.82
N LEU A 437 -14.24 7.67 7.36
CA LEU A 437 -15.05 6.60 7.95
C LEU A 437 -14.64 6.30 9.39
N LEU A 438 -13.33 6.26 9.69
CA LEU A 438 -12.85 6.04 11.05
C LEU A 438 -13.18 7.19 11.99
N GLU A 439 -13.05 8.44 11.51
CA GLU A 439 -13.46 9.61 12.28
C GLU A 439 -14.96 9.55 12.61
N LEU A 440 -15.79 9.16 11.65
CA LEU A 440 -17.23 9.00 11.85
C LEU A 440 -17.57 7.88 12.84
N ILE A 441 -16.88 6.74 12.78
CA ILE A 441 -17.08 5.65 13.76
C ILE A 441 -16.62 6.06 15.16
N LYS A 442 -15.51 6.81 15.28
CA LYS A 442 -15.07 7.41 16.56
C LYS A 442 -16.10 8.41 17.10
N GLU A 443 -16.69 9.22 16.22
CA GLU A 443 -17.76 10.15 16.58
C GLU A 443 -19.02 9.40 17.04
N LEU A 444 -19.43 8.35 16.32
CA LEU A 444 -20.54 7.49 16.71
C LEU A 444 -20.28 6.76 18.03
N GLN A 445 -19.07 6.27 18.27
CA GLN A 445 -18.69 5.68 19.55
C GLN A 445 -18.85 6.68 20.69
N SER A 446 -18.34 7.90 20.50
CA SER A 446 -18.40 8.97 21.49
C SER A 446 -19.85 9.41 21.75
N SER A 447 -20.67 9.56 20.71
CA SER A 447 -22.08 9.95 20.85
C SER A 447 -22.92 8.84 21.50
N THR A 448 -22.64 7.57 21.20
CA THR A 448 -23.29 6.42 21.86
C THR A 448 -22.95 6.38 23.34
N PHE A 449 -21.68 6.62 23.69
CA PHE A 449 -21.24 6.66 25.09
C PHE A 449 -21.87 7.83 25.85
N LEU A 450 -21.96 9.02 25.25
CA LEU A 450 -22.65 10.16 25.85
C LEU A 450 -24.15 9.89 26.06
N HIS A 451 -24.80 9.14 25.16
CA HIS A 451 -26.19 8.72 25.35
C HIS A 451 -26.33 7.74 26.51
N PHE A 452 -25.40 6.77 26.63
CA PHE A 452 -25.33 5.88 27.77
C PHE A 452 -25.13 6.64 29.10
N GLU A 453 -24.24 7.64 29.15
CA GLU A 453 -24.04 8.48 30.33
C GLU A 453 -25.32 9.20 30.76
N ARG A 454 -26.10 9.71 29.80
CA ARG A 454 -27.39 10.35 30.08
C ARG A 454 -28.40 9.36 30.65
N LEU A 455 -28.56 8.19 30.03
CA LEU A 455 -29.48 7.17 30.55
C LEU A 455 -29.10 6.72 31.96
N MET A 456 -27.80 6.52 32.25
CA MET A 456 -27.35 6.20 33.61
C MET A 456 -27.61 7.35 34.59
N THR A 457 -27.43 8.61 34.16
CA THR A 457 -27.71 9.77 35.01
C THR A 457 -29.21 9.90 35.29
N ASP A 458 -30.06 9.58 34.32
CA ASP A 458 -31.51 9.58 34.47
C ASP A 458 -31.94 8.47 35.46
N GLU A 459 -31.40 7.25 35.34
CA GLU A 459 -31.63 6.16 36.31
C GLU A 459 -31.19 6.54 37.74
N VAL A 460 -30.04 7.22 37.87
CA VAL A 460 -29.56 7.73 39.16
C VAL A 460 -30.53 8.77 39.71
N SER A 461 -31.03 9.69 38.88
CA SER A 461 -31.99 10.71 39.32
C SER A 461 -33.32 10.13 39.77
N GLU A 462 -33.79 9.07 39.12
CA GLU A 462 -34.99 8.32 39.52
C GLU A 462 -34.75 7.61 40.86
N ALA A 463 -33.58 6.98 41.01
CA ALA A 463 -33.16 6.37 42.27
C ALA A 463 -33.01 7.39 43.41
N THR A 464 -32.56 8.61 43.14
CA THR A 464 -32.51 9.69 44.15
C THR A 464 -33.90 10.06 44.66
N ASN A 465 -34.92 10.08 43.79
CA ASN A 465 -36.29 10.39 44.19
C ASN A 465 -36.91 9.26 45.04
N ASP A 466 -36.56 8.01 44.75
CA ASP A 466 -37.02 6.82 45.47
C ASP A 466 -36.11 6.43 46.65
N ALA A 467 -35.10 7.24 46.98
CA ALA A 467 -34.10 6.96 48.00
C ALA A 467 -34.70 7.02 49.41
N VAL A 468 -35.16 5.87 49.91
CA VAL A 468 -35.62 5.68 51.29
C VAL A 468 -34.64 4.79 52.03
N LEU A 469 -34.28 5.19 53.25
CA LEU A 469 -33.45 4.37 54.13
C LEU A 469 -34.23 3.13 54.61
N PRO A 470 -33.74 1.91 54.37
CA PRO A 470 -34.37 0.70 54.91
C PRO A 470 -34.25 0.64 56.44
N GLU A 471 -35.35 0.35 57.14
CA GLU A 471 -35.38 0.21 58.60
C GLU A 471 -34.44 -0.89 59.12
N ASP A 472 -34.21 -1.93 58.31
CA ASP A 472 -33.34 -3.08 58.63
C ASP A 472 -31.84 -2.82 58.36
N LEU A 473 -31.45 -1.59 57.97
CA LEU A 473 -30.08 -1.23 57.55
C LEU A 473 -29.52 -2.12 56.43
N SER A 474 -30.42 -2.77 55.68
CA SER A 474 -30.10 -3.63 54.56
C SER A 474 -29.75 -2.83 53.30
N VAL A 475 -29.20 -3.53 52.30
CA VAL A 475 -28.83 -2.90 51.03
C VAL A 475 -30.09 -2.35 50.34
N PRO A 476 -30.10 -1.07 49.92
CA PRO A 476 -31.25 -0.50 49.23
C PRO A 476 -31.60 -1.26 47.95
N THR A 477 -32.90 -1.39 47.66
CA THR A 477 -33.41 -2.12 46.49
C THR A 477 -32.97 -1.49 45.18
N PHE A 478 -32.85 -0.16 45.11
CA PHE A 478 -32.33 0.55 43.94
C PHE A 478 -30.89 0.11 43.62
N LEU A 479 -30.04 -0.08 44.65
CA LEU A 479 -28.66 -0.52 44.47
C LEU A 479 -28.60 -1.97 44.01
N LEU A 480 -29.44 -2.86 44.54
CA LEU A 480 -29.49 -4.26 44.08
C LEU A 480 -29.88 -4.36 42.60
N ASN A 481 -30.87 -3.58 42.17
CA ASN A 481 -31.28 -3.51 40.78
C ASN A 481 -30.17 -2.94 39.88
N ALA A 482 -29.48 -1.88 40.34
CA ALA A 482 -28.34 -1.31 39.64
C ALA A 482 -27.17 -2.32 39.54
N LEU A 483 -26.87 -3.06 40.61
CA LEU A 483 -25.81 -4.08 40.63
C LEU A 483 -26.10 -5.25 39.69
N ASP A 484 -27.35 -5.71 39.58
CA ASP A 484 -27.71 -6.75 38.60
C ASP A 484 -27.47 -6.25 37.15
N ARG A 485 -27.90 -5.02 36.86
CA ARG A 485 -27.65 -4.37 35.55
C ARG A 485 -26.16 -4.16 35.27
N ILE A 486 -25.40 -3.65 36.23
CA ILE A 486 -23.94 -3.52 36.13
C ILE A 486 -23.29 -4.88 35.90
N SER A 487 -23.80 -5.96 36.53
CA SER A 487 -23.33 -7.32 36.25
C SER A 487 -23.53 -7.71 34.78
N ILE A 488 -24.65 -7.33 34.18
CA ILE A 488 -24.95 -7.58 32.77
C ILE A 488 -24.04 -6.74 31.87
N LEU A 489 -23.77 -5.48 32.22
CA LEU A 489 -22.85 -4.59 31.50
C LEU A 489 -21.40 -5.11 31.56
N LEU A 490 -20.95 -5.56 32.73
CA LEU A 490 -19.63 -6.16 32.91
C LEU A 490 -19.47 -7.48 32.15
N LYS A 491 -20.51 -8.34 32.12
CA LYS A 491 -20.54 -9.54 31.25
C LYS A 491 -20.45 -9.16 29.77
N ALA A 492 -21.18 -8.13 29.35
CA ALA A 492 -21.13 -7.64 27.98
C ALA A 492 -19.73 -7.14 27.61
N GLN A 493 -19.04 -6.43 28.51
CA GLN A 493 -17.67 -5.96 28.30
C GLN A 493 -16.65 -7.11 28.21
N ALA A 494 -16.75 -8.10 29.12
CA ALA A 494 -15.87 -9.26 29.11
C ALA A 494 -15.93 -10.03 27.78
N SER A 495 -17.09 -10.02 27.11
CA SER A 495 -17.30 -10.71 25.83
C SER A 495 -16.48 -10.13 24.67
N ILE A 496 -16.15 -8.82 24.68
CA ILE A 496 -15.30 -8.19 23.64
C ILE A 496 -13.82 -8.37 23.91
N SER A 497 -13.43 -8.48 25.19
CA SER A 497 -12.03 -8.62 25.61
C SER A 497 -11.37 -9.92 25.15
N PHE A 498 -12.12 -10.89 24.62
CA PHE A 498 -11.59 -12.14 24.04
C PHE A 498 -11.12 -12.01 22.58
N THR A 499 -11.27 -10.85 21.95
CA THR A 499 -10.70 -10.63 20.60
C THR A 499 -9.20 -10.28 20.71
N PRO A 500 -8.30 -11.05 20.07
CA PRO A 500 -6.87 -11.09 20.41
C PRO A 500 -6.04 -9.85 20.03
N ASP A 501 -6.61 -8.87 19.32
CA ASP A 501 -5.82 -7.83 18.64
C ASP A 501 -6.00 -6.39 19.17
N THR A 502 -6.82 -6.15 20.20
CA THR A 502 -7.04 -4.80 20.76
C THR A 502 -6.37 -4.66 22.13
N SER A 503 -5.04 -4.77 22.16
CA SER A 503 -4.24 -4.76 23.39
C SER A 503 -4.06 -3.39 24.06
N THR A 504 -4.73 -2.32 23.60
CA THR A 504 -4.45 -0.95 24.04
C THR A 504 -5.62 -0.19 24.71
N SER A 505 -6.84 -0.73 24.78
CA SER A 505 -8.00 0.04 25.29
C SER A 505 -8.87 -0.61 26.39
N SER A 506 -8.53 -1.79 26.89
CA SER A 506 -9.41 -2.50 27.84
C SER A 506 -9.48 -1.93 29.27
N PRO A 507 -8.41 -1.43 29.93
CA PRO A 507 -8.54 -0.98 31.32
C PRO A 507 -9.23 0.38 31.43
N THR A 508 -8.98 1.30 30.48
CA THR A 508 -9.54 2.65 30.52
C THR A 508 -11.03 2.67 30.22
N SER A 509 -11.51 1.82 29.29
CA SER A 509 -12.94 1.71 28.99
C SER A 509 -13.73 1.12 30.16
N LEU A 510 -13.15 0.13 30.85
CA LEU A 510 -13.73 -0.46 32.07
C LEU A 510 -13.81 0.59 33.19
N THR A 511 -12.71 1.29 33.47
CA THR A 511 -12.70 2.36 34.48
C THR A 511 -13.73 3.45 34.18
N ARG A 512 -13.91 3.82 32.91
CA ARG A 512 -14.95 4.77 32.49
C ARG A 512 -16.37 4.24 32.68
N LEU A 513 -16.61 2.97 32.35
CA LEU A 513 -17.91 2.33 32.61
C LEU A 513 -18.23 2.39 34.11
N LEU A 514 -17.30 1.98 34.97
CA LEU A 514 -17.53 1.97 36.42
C LEU A 514 -17.69 3.38 36.99
N SER A 515 -16.93 4.36 36.50
CA SER A 515 -17.07 5.74 36.96
C SER A 515 -18.44 6.34 36.64
N VAL A 516 -19.06 5.92 35.54
CA VAL A 516 -20.38 6.40 35.13
C VAL A 516 -21.49 5.57 35.77
N ALA A 517 -21.35 4.25 35.78
CA ALA A 517 -22.44 3.34 36.13
C ALA A 517 -22.48 2.95 37.61
N LEU A 518 -21.36 3.01 38.35
CA LEU A 518 -21.28 2.58 39.75
C LEU A 518 -21.06 3.75 40.71
N THR A 519 -20.15 4.68 40.41
CA THR A 519 -19.80 5.78 41.30
C THR A 519 -21.01 6.62 41.75
N PRO A 520 -21.94 7.04 40.87
CA PRO A 520 -23.08 7.86 41.30
C PRO A 520 -24.00 7.14 42.29
N PHE A 521 -24.21 5.83 42.14
CA PHE A 521 -24.98 5.05 43.12
C PHE A 521 -24.25 4.89 44.45
N LEU A 522 -22.92 4.79 44.44
CA LEU A 522 -22.13 4.78 45.66
C LEU A 522 -22.16 6.13 46.37
N ASP A 523 -22.14 7.23 45.63
CA ASP A 523 -22.26 8.58 46.17
C ASP A 523 -23.64 8.78 46.82
N LEU A 524 -24.73 8.33 46.18
CA LEU A 524 -26.06 8.32 46.79
C LEU A 524 -26.12 7.49 48.08
N CYS A 525 -25.50 6.30 48.10
CA CYS A 525 -25.44 5.49 49.31
C CYS A 525 -24.60 6.18 50.41
N SER A 526 -23.57 6.94 50.03
CA SER A 526 -22.77 7.71 50.97
C SER A 526 -23.55 8.88 51.58
N GLU A 527 -24.38 9.58 50.78
CA GLU A 527 -25.28 10.63 51.26
C GLU A 527 -26.35 10.07 52.21
N LEU A 528 -26.94 8.93 51.87
CA LEU A 528 -27.87 8.22 52.77
C LEU A 528 -27.19 7.81 54.08
N SER A 529 -25.94 7.34 54.02
CA SER A 529 -25.18 6.99 55.23
C SER A 529 -24.80 8.21 56.09
N ALA A 530 -24.61 9.38 55.48
CA ALA A 530 -24.33 10.63 56.18
C ALA A 530 -25.58 11.25 56.82
N SER A 531 -26.78 10.85 56.36
CA SER A 531 -28.04 11.23 57.01
C SER A 531 -28.30 10.47 58.32
N LEU A 532 -27.59 9.36 58.54
CA LEU A 532 -27.65 8.60 59.78
C LEU A 532 -26.81 9.28 60.89
N PRO A 533 -27.17 9.09 62.17
CA PRO A 533 -26.39 9.64 63.28
C PRO A 533 -24.92 9.21 63.21
N ASP A 534 -24.02 10.19 63.26
CA ASP A 534 -22.58 9.95 63.28
C ASP A 534 -22.16 9.22 64.57
N PRO A 535 -21.24 8.23 64.51
CA PRO A 535 -20.77 7.49 65.68
C PRO A 535 -20.02 8.38 66.70
N SER A 536 -19.69 9.63 66.34
CA SER A 536 -19.02 10.61 67.19
C SER A 536 -19.93 11.77 67.65
N SER A 537 -21.18 11.85 67.15
CA SER A 537 -22.10 12.96 67.42
C SER A 537 -22.94 12.80 68.68
N SER A 538 -22.84 11.66 69.37
CA SER A 538 -23.38 11.49 70.73
C SER A 538 -22.53 12.31 71.72
N ALA A 539 -22.69 13.64 71.69
CA ALA A 539 -22.12 14.57 72.66
C ALA A 539 -22.70 14.44 74.08
N ILE A 540 -23.52 13.41 74.31
CA ILE A 540 -23.96 12.96 75.64
C ILE A 540 -23.02 11.82 76.02
N THR A 541 -22.07 12.12 76.90
CA THR A 541 -21.02 11.22 77.45
C THR A 541 -21.51 9.92 78.10
N ASP A 542 -22.83 9.69 78.15
CA ASP A 542 -23.49 8.63 78.91
C ASP A 542 -24.21 7.58 78.03
N LEU A 543 -24.14 7.67 76.68
CA LEU A 543 -24.74 6.68 75.77
C LEU A 543 -23.68 6.06 74.84
N PRO A 544 -23.69 4.73 74.60
CA PRO A 544 -22.78 4.11 73.63
C PRO A 544 -23.02 4.64 72.21
N PRO A 545 -21.97 4.74 71.37
CA PRO A 545 -22.10 5.22 70.00
C PRO A 545 -22.94 4.26 69.15
N ASP A 546 -23.88 4.82 68.38
CA ASP A 546 -24.79 4.04 67.53
C ASP A 546 -24.02 3.38 66.37
N PRO A 547 -24.14 2.05 66.17
CA PRO A 547 -23.44 1.34 65.10
C PRO A 547 -24.17 1.40 63.74
N SER A 548 -25.31 2.08 63.65
CA SER A 548 -26.21 2.03 62.49
C SER A 548 -25.58 2.53 61.18
N SER A 549 -24.85 3.65 61.21
CA SER A 549 -24.15 4.20 60.04
C SER A 549 -23.05 3.27 59.49
N PRO A 550 -22.08 2.80 60.31
CA PRO A 550 -21.06 1.87 59.82
C PRO A 550 -21.61 0.49 59.42
N ILE A 551 -22.70 0.00 60.04
CA ILE A 551 -23.36 -1.24 59.62
C ILE A 551 -23.96 -1.09 58.21
N PHE A 552 -24.69 -0.01 57.94
CA PHE A 552 -25.25 0.25 56.62
C PHE A 552 -24.14 0.37 55.55
N GLN A 553 -23.07 1.10 55.86
CA GLN A 553 -21.92 1.24 54.96
C GLN A 553 -21.27 -0.09 54.62
N LEU A 554 -21.06 -0.94 55.62
CA LEU A 554 -20.47 -2.26 55.41
C LEU A 554 -21.38 -3.15 54.57
N ASN A 555 -22.70 -3.15 54.82
CA ASN A 555 -23.66 -3.97 54.10
C ASN A 555 -23.69 -3.67 52.59
N TYR A 556 -23.70 -2.40 52.17
CA TYR A 556 -23.72 -2.06 50.75
C TYR A 556 -22.34 -2.20 50.09
N ILE A 557 -21.24 -1.91 50.79
CA ILE A 557 -19.90 -2.06 50.22
C ILE A 557 -19.57 -3.54 49.97
N LEU A 558 -20.00 -4.43 50.86
CA LEU A 558 -19.84 -5.88 50.68
C LEU A 558 -20.62 -6.38 49.46
N SER A 559 -21.87 -5.94 49.26
CA SER A 559 -22.67 -6.35 48.09
C SER A 559 -22.06 -5.84 46.77
N VAL A 560 -21.52 -4.62 46.76
CA VAL A 560 -20.78 -4.07 45.61
C VAL A 560 -19.50 -4.86 45.36
N ARG A 561 -18.72 -5.19 46.40
CA ARG A 561 -17.50 -5.99 46.25
C ARG A 561 -17.82 -7.36 45.65
N ASP A 562 -18.79 -8.06 46.22
CA ASP A 562 -19.10 -9.45 45.84
C ASP A 562 -19.60 -9.56 44.39
N THR A 563 -20.37 -8.57 43.93
CA THR A 563 -20.84 -8.52 42.53
C THR A 563 -19.71 -8.21 41.54
N VAL A 564 -18.78 -7.32 41.93
CA VAL A 564 -17.70 -6.85 41.06
C VAL A 564 -16.51 -7.81 41.00
N THR A 565 -16.25 -8.56 42.08
CA THR A 565 -15.09 -9.46 42.22
C THR A 565 -15.00 -10.52 41.11
N PHE A 566 -16.13 -10.98 40.58
CA PHE A 566 -16.17 -11.99 39.52
C PHE A 566 -15.71 -11.46 38.15
N PHE A 567 -15.81 -10.15 37.92
CA PHE A 567 -15.60 -9.55 36.59
C PHE A 567 -14.33 -8.72 36.48
N ILE A 568 -13.74 -8.31 37.61
CA ILE A 568 -12.57 -7.44 37.64
C ILE A 568 -11.34 -8.22 38.11
N PRO A 569 -10.15 -8.01 37.50
CA PRO A 569 -8.89 -8.52 38.02
C PRO A 569 -8.65 -8.12 39.47
N THR A 570 -8.04 -9.01 40.24
CA THR A 570 -7.72 -8.81 41.67
C THR A 570 -6.86 -7.57 41.92
N ASP A 571 -6.08 -7.14 40.93
CA ASP A 571 -5.11 -6.04 41.05
C ASP A 571 -5.73 -4.66 40.74
N SER A 572 -7.04 -4.57 40.58
CA SER A 572 -7.70 -3.31 40.26
C SER A 572 -7.65 -2.29 41.41
N PRO A 573 -7.50 -0.99 41.12
CA PRO A 573 -7.48 0.06 42.14
C PRO A 573 -8.82 0.17 42.88
N LEU A 574 -9.93 -0.17 42.22
CA LEU A 574 -11.26 -0.15 42.80
C LEU A 574 -11.40 -1.23 43.89
N LEU A 575 -10.99 -2.47 43.62
CA LEU A 575 -11.08 -3.55 44.60
C LEU A 575 -10.18 -3.29 45.82
N THR A 576 -8.99 -2.73 45.60
CA THR A 576 -8.09 -2.31 46.68
C THR A 576 -8.74 -1.22 47.55
N THR A 577 -9.37 -0.21 46.93
CA THR A 577 -10.05 0.87 47.65
C THR A 577 -11.26 0.36 48.44
N LEU A 578 -12.07 -0.54 47.87
CA LEU A 578 -13.20 -1.14 48.57
C LEU A 578 -12.73 -1.99 49.76
N THR A 579 -11.68 -2.79 49.58
CA THR A 579 -11.12 -3.62 50.66
C THR A 579 -10.58 -2.76 51.79
N GLN A 580 -9.84 -1.69 51.48
CA GLN A 580 -9.38 -0.73 52.49
C GLN A 580 -10.55 -0.07 53.24
N LYS A 581 -11.62 0.32 52.53
CA LYS A 581 -12.83 0.87 53.19
C LYS A 581 -13.48 -0.17 54.12
N ILE A 582 -13.61 -1.42 53.68
CA ILE A 582 -14.12 -2.53 54.53
C ILE A 582 -13.26 -2.65 55.80
N ASP A 583 -11.93 -2.67 55.67
CA ASP A 583 -11.03 -2.78 56.81
C ASP A 583 -11.17 -1.60 57.79
N THR A 584 -11.27 -0.37 57.28
CA THR A 584 -11.48 0.82 58.16
C THR A 584 -12.82 0.80 58.88
N ILE A 585 -13.89 0.36 58.22
CA ILE A 585 -15.23 0.28 58.81
C ILE A 585 -15.29 -0.85 59.83
N THR A 586 -14.69 -2.01 59.55
CA THR A 586 -14.61 -3.13 60.50
C THR A 586 -13.84 -2.74 61.77
N GLN A 587 -12.74 -1.99 61.65
CA GLN A 587 -12.01 -1.43 62.80
C GLN A 587 -12.86 -0.44 63.61
N THR A 588 -13.64 0.40 62.93
CA THR A 588 -14.55 1.35 63.57
C THR A 588 -15.65 0.61 64.34
N LEU A 589 -16.23 -0.44 63.76
CA LEU A 589 -17.21 -1.31 64.42
C LEU A 589 -16.61 -2.05 65.63
N THR A 590 -15.39 -2.58 65.51
CA THR A 590 -14.67 -3.17 66.64
C THR A 590 -14.47 -2.16 67.76
N THR A 591 -14.14 -0.90 67.44
CA THR A 591 -13.97 0.18 68.42
C THR A 591 -15.30 0.55 69.09
N ILE A 592 -16.40 0.60 68.34
CA ILE A 592 -17.75 0.85 68.86
C ILE A 592 -18.18 -0.29 69.79
N GLN A 593 -17.98 -1.54 69.40
CA GLN A 593 -18.27 -2.71 70.23
C GLN A 593 -17.41 -2.73 71.51
N HIS A 594 -16.12 -2.42 71.39
CA HIS A 594 -15.24 -2.30 72.54
C HIS A 594 -15.69 -1.18 73.50
N THR A 595 -16.08 -0.02 72.97
CA THR A 595 -16.60 1.10 73.77
C THR A 595 -17.92 0.74 74.46
N TYR A 596 -18.80 0.01 73.78
CA TYR A 596 -20.02 -0.55 74.36
C TYR A 596 -19.70 -1.48 75.54
N LEU A 597 -18.77 -2.43 75.37
CA LEU A 597 -18.32 -3.34 76.42
C LEU A 597 -17.71 -2.58 77.61
N LEU A 598 -16.92 -1.53 77.37
CA LEU A 598 -16.31 -0.70 78.42
C LEU A 598 -17.31 0.17 79.20
N HIS A 599 -18.33 0.70 78.51
CA HIS A 599 -19.36 1.52 79.14
C HIS A 599 -20.32 0.66 79.97
N SER A 600 -20.79 -0.45 79.41
CA SER A 600 -21.73 -1.39 80.06
C SER A 600 -21.12 -2.15 81.25
N SER A 601 -19.82 -2.47 81.19
CA SER A 601 -19.07 -3.06 82.32
C SER A 601 -18.65 -2.04 83.39
N ALA A 602 -18.92 -0.75 83.18
CA ALA A 602 -18.44 0.36 84.01
C ALA A 602 -16.90 0.42 84.18
N LEU A 603 -16.14 -0.18 83.27
CA LEU A 603 -14.68 -0.23 83.30
C LEU A 603 -14.04 1.05 82.71
N SER A 604 -14.78 1.81 81.91
CA SER A 604 -14.39 3.12 81.35
C SER A 604 -13.85 4.15 82.37
N PRO A 605 -14.50 4.43 83.52
CA PRO A 605 -13.97 5.35 84.55
C PRO A 605 -12.69 4.82 85.23
N LEU A 606 -12.47 3.51 85.28
CA LEU A 606 -11.22 2.93 85.80
C LEU A 606 -10.07 3.14 84.81
N LEU A 607 -10.27 2.82 83.53
CA LEU A 607 -9.26 3.01 82.48
C LEU A 607 -8.84 4.47 82.30
N SER A 608 -9.80 5.41 82.32
CA SER A 608 -9.49 6.84 82.19
C SER A 608 -8.70 7.41 83.38
N THR A 609 -8.75 6.75 84.53
CA THR A 609 -8.01 7.15 85.73
C THR A 609 -6.72 6.35 85.95
N LEU A 610 -6.48 5.26 85.20
CA LEU A 610 -5.21 4.50 85.21
C LEU A 610 -3.97 5.39 84.99
N PRO A 611 -3.95 6.37 84.07
CA PRO A 611 -2.77 7.22 83.88
C PRO A 611 -2.47 8.11 85.09
N SER A 612 -3.47 8.36 85.93
CA SER A 612 -3.33 9.16 87.16
C SER A 612 -2.89 8.33 88.37
N LEU A 613 -2.96 6.99 88.28
CA LEU A 613 -2.34 6.10 89.27
C LEU A 613 -0.84 6.08 89.02
N THR A 614 -0.13 6.94 89.73
CA THR A 614 1.31 6.79 89.89
C THR A 614 1.59 6.17 91.26
N PRO A 615 2.64 5.33 91.37
CA PRO A 615 2.96 4.55 92.58
C PRO A 615 3.19 5.38 93.85
N THR A 616 3.31 6.71 93.72
CA THR A 616 3.54 7.67 94.79
C THR A 616 2.28 8.43 95.25
N THR A 617 1.09 8.09 94.72
CA THR A 617 -0.16 8.76 95.07
C THR A 617 -0.74 8.27 96.40
N ASN A 618 -0.62 9.10 97.45
CA ASN A 618 -1.19 8.81 98.79
C ASN A 618 -2.73 8.84 98.84
N ASN A 619 -3.40 9.39 97.83
CA ASN A 619 -4.86 9.43 97.74
C ASN A 619 -5.31 8.69 96.48
N LEU A 620 -6.06 7.60 96.64
CA LEU A 620 -6.62 6.88 95.51
C LEU A 620 -7.64 7.77 94.77
N PRO A 621 -7.59 7.81 93.42
CA PRO A 621 -8.63 8.43 92.62
C PRO A 621 -10.01 7.85 92.96
N LEU A 622 -11.06 8.66 92.83
CA LEU A 622 -12.47 8.33 93.15
C LEU A 622 -12.93 6.91 92.73
N PRO A 623 -12.63 6.39 91.53
CA PRO A 623 -13.12 5.06 91.15
C PRO A 623 -12.36 3.89 91.80
N PHE A 624 -11.15 4.13 92.32
CA PHE A 624 -10.37 3.13 93.07
C PHE A 624 -10.61 3.21 94.59
N GLN A 625 -11.49 4.11 95.05
CA GLN A 625 -11.84 4.19 96.47
C GLN A 625 -12.63 2.93 96.90
N PRO A 626 -12.41 2.43 98.13
CA PRO A 626 -12.98 1.17 98.63
C PRO A 626 -14.51 1.18 98.75
N THR A 627 -15.17 2.34 98.58
CA THR A 627 -16.63 2.49 98.55
C THR A 627 -17.23 2.26 97.16
N HIS A 628 -16.51 2.59 96.09
CA HIS A 628 -16.99 2.52 94.72
C HIS A 628 -16.62 1.20 94.03
N LEU A 629 -15.49 0.62 94.43
CA LEU A 629 -14.93 -0.62 93.90
C LEU A 629 -15.90 -1.83 93.98
N PRO A 630 -16.56 -2.12 95.12
CA PRO A 630 -17.48 -3.25 95.22
C PRO A 630 -18.76 -3.07 94.39
N THR A 631 -19.20 -1.82 94.20
CA THR A 631 -20.37 -1.49 93.37
C THR A 631 -20.05 -1.73 91.90
N LEU A 632 -18.84 -1.36 91.48
CA LEU A 632 -18.34 -1.54 90.11
C LEU A 632 -18.04 -3.02 89.77
N ALA A 633 -17.59 -3.79 90.76
CA ALA A 633 -17.48 -5.25 90.65
C ALA A 633 -18.86 -5.91 90.46
N ALA A 634 -19.87 -5.46 91.22
CA ALA A 634 -21.23 -5.98 91.11
C ALA A 634 -21.89 -5.65 89.76
N THR A 635 -21.63 -4.47 89.19
CA THR A 635 -22.12 -4.13 87.84
C THR A 635 -21.47 -4.99 86.78
N LEU A 636 -20.16 -5.24 86.88
CA LEU A 636 -19.45 -6.15 85.99
C LEU A 636 -19.97 -7.60 86.10
N ASP A 637 -20.16 -8.12 87.31
CA ASP A 637 -20.72 -9.47 87.54
C ASP A 637 -22.13 -9.64 86.98
N SER A 638 -22.95 -8.58 86.99
CA SER A 638 -24.29 -8.61 86.40
C SER A 638 -24.30 -8.58 84.87
N PHE A 639 -23.27 -7.99 84.27
CA PHE A 639 -23.15 -7.77 82.83
C PHE A 639 -22.52 -8.96 82.09
N LEU A 640 -21.46 -9.57 82.64
CA LEU A 640 -20.71 -10.66 81.98
C LEU A 640 -21.56 -11.81 81.41
N PRO A 641 -22.64 -12.29 82.07
CA PRO A 641 -23.44 -13.39 81.52
C PRO A 641 -24.22 -13.06 80.24
N THR A 642 -24.56 -11.78 80.00
CA THR A 642 -25.30 -11.34 78.80
C THR A 642 -24.43 -10.60 77.80
N ALA A 643 -23.25 -10.12 78.23
CA ALA A 643 -22.34 -9.28 77.47
C ALA A 643 -22.06 -9.76 76.03
N HIS A 644 -21.73 -11.04 75.84
CA HIS A 644 -21.42 -11.56 74.50
C HIS A 644 -22.67 -11.66 73.60
N ILE A 645 -23.83 -11.99 74.15
CA ILE A 645 -25.09 -12.09 73.41
C ILE A 645 -25.60 -10.69 73.03
N ASP A 646 -25.54 -9.75 73.97
CA ASP A 646 -25.97 -8.36 73.75
C ASP A 646 -25.04 -7.65 72.73
N ALA A 647 -23.72 -7.92 72.77
CA ALA A 647 -22.76 -7.42 71.79
C ALA A 647 -23.00 -7.98 70.38
N LEU A 648 -23.40 -9.26 70.28
CA LEU A 648 -23.82 -9.86 69.01
C LEU A 648 -25.14 -9.26 68.50
N GLU A 649 -26.11 -9.04 69.38
CA GLU A 649 -27.42 -8.46 69.02
C GLU A 649 -27.28 -7.02 68.53
N ASN A 650 -26.34 -6.25 69.09
CA ASN A 650 -26.01 -4.89 68.65
C ASN A 650 -25.48 -4.83 67.20
N LEU A 651 -24.91 -5.93 66.68
CA LEU A 651 -24.49 -6.06 65.27
C LEU A 651 -25.43 -6.95 64.44
N SER A 652 -26.62 -7.30 64.95
CA SER A 652 -27.57 -8.16 64.25
C SER A 652 -28.02 -7.69 62.85
N PRO A 653 -28.05 -6.38 62.52
CA PRO A 653 -28.42 -5.92 61.17
C PRO A 653 -27.31 -6.13 60.13
N LEU A 654 -26.15 -6.68 60.51
CA LEU A 654 -25.07 -6.98 59.57
C LEU A 654 -25.41 -8.22 58.72
N THR A 655 -25.26 -8.10 57.40
CA THR A 655 -25.58 -9.21 56.47
C THR A 655 -24.57 -10.37 56.57
N ASP A 656 -23.30 -10.07 56.82
CA ASP A 656 -22.23 -11.07 56.93
C ASP A 656 -21.96 -11.48 58.40
N LYS A 657 -22.51 -12.64 58.78
CA LYS A 657 -22.34 -13.19 60.15
C LYS A 657 -20.89 -13.56 60.49
N THR A 658 -19.99 -13.67 59.51
CA THR A 658 -18.58 -13.97 59.77
C THR A 658 -17.85 -12.74 60.29
N ILE A 659 -18.07 -11.60 59.65
CA ILE A 659 -17.52 -10.29 60.06
C ILE A 659 -18.11 -9.90 61.41
N GLN A 660 -19.42 -10.12 61.62
CA GLN A 660 -20.08 -9.91 62.91
C GLN A 660 -19.34 -10.61 64.06
N ARG A 661 -19.07 -11.92 63.92
CA ARG A 661 -18.37 -12.72 64.94
C ARG A 661 -16.90 -12.32 65.11
N SER A 662 -16.23 -11.98 64.01
CA SER A 662 -14.84 -11.56 64.05
C SER A 662 -14.68 -10.22 64.80
N CYS A 663 -15.54 -9.25 64.51
CA CYS A 663 -15.54 -7.96 65.21
C CYS A 663 -15.86 -8.11 66.69
N THR A 664 -16.87 -8.91 67.06
CA THR A 664 -17.18 -9.14 68.48
C THR A 664 -16.06 -9.87 69.21
N SER A 665 -15.46 -10.90 68.60
CA SER A 665 -14.32 -11.62 69.19
C SER A 665 -13.12 -10.70 69.40
N GLN A 666 -12.80 -9.86 68.42
CA GLN A 666 -11.68 -8.92 68.53
C GLN A 666 -11.95 -7.82 69.57
N ALA A 667 -13.19 -7.33 69.68
CA ALA A 667 -13.57 -6.37 70.72
C ALA A 667 -13.51 -6.99 72.13
N VAL A 668 -13.89 -8.26 72.27
CA VAL A 668 -13.76 -9.02 73.53
C VAL A 668 -12.29 -9.21 73.91
N GLU A 669 -11.42 -9.54 72.96
CA GLU A 669 -9.99 -9.65 73.24
C GLU A 669 -9.38 -8.33 73.72
N LEU A 670 -9.72 -7.21 73.09
CA LEU A 670 -9.29 -5.88 73.54
C LEU A 670 -9.82 -5.56 74.95
N PHE A 671 -11.09 -5.88 75.22
CA PHE A 671 -11.68 -5.71 76.55
C PHE A 671 -10.95 -6.53 77.62
N VAL A 672 -10.55 -7.77 77.29
CA VAL A 672 -9.79 -8.63 78.22
C VAL A 672 -8.39 -8.06 78.48
N ILE A 673 -7.72 -7.49 77.47
CA ILE A 673 -6.42 -6.82 77.63
C ILE A 673 -6.55 -5.58 78.52
N ASP A 674 -7.60 -4.77 78.31
CA ASP A 674 -7.88 -3.60 79.12
C ASP A 674 -8.20 -4.00 80.57
N PHE A 675 -8.98 -5.05 80.77
CA PHE A 675 -9.26 -5.62 82.10
C PHE A 675 -7.97 -6.13 82.77
N GLU A 676 -7.10 -6.83 82.04
CA GLU A 676 -5.80 -7.26 82.53
C GLU A 676 -4.90 -6.08 82.94
N SER A 677 -4.93 -4.97 82.20
CA SER A 677 -4.21 -3.75 82.56
C SER A 677 -4.69 -3.12 83.87
N VAL A 678 -6.00 -3.15 84.12
CA VAL A 678 -6.59 -2.67 85.37
C VAL A 678 -6.18 -3.58 86.52
N VAL A 679 -6.27 -4.91 86.34
CA VAL A 679 -5.91 -5.89 87.37
C VAL A 679 -4.42 -5.82 87.71
N THR A 680 -3.55 -5.77 86.70
CA THR A 680 -2.08 -5.65 86.91
C THR A 680 -1.71 -4.34 87.60
N CYS A 681 -2.34 -3.22 87.24
CA CYS A 681 -2.14 -1.94 87.94
C CYS A 681 -2.57 -2.01 89.42
N MET A 682 -3.69 -2.67 89.72
CA MET A 682 -4.15 -2.88 91.10
C MET A 682 -3.20 -3.79 91.88
N GLU A 683 -2.66 -4.84 91.23
CA GLU A 683 -1.67 -5.74 91.82
C GLU A 683 -0.33 -5.04 92.09
N ASP A 684 0.13 -4.18 91.18
CA ASP A 684 1.36 -3.40 91.34
C ASP A 684 1.22 -2.38 92.49
N TRP A 685 0.06 -1.71 92.59
CA TRP A 685 -0.25 -0.82 93.69
C TRP A 685 -0.28 -1.56 95.04
N ASP A 686 -0.94 -2.72 95.10
CA ASP A 686 -0.98 -3.56 96.30
C ASP A 686 0.42 -4.05 96.70
N ARG A 687 1.27 -4.45 95.73
CA ARG A 687 2.63 -4.94 95.96
C ARG A 687 3.55 -3.85 96.54
N GLU A 688 3.45 -2.62 96.04
CA GLU A 688 4.25 -1.48 96.53
C GLU A 688 3.79 -0.99 97.91
N HIS A 689 2.52 -1.21 98.27
CA HIS A 689 1.97 -0.96 99.60
C HIS A 689 2.12 -2.16 100.57
N GLY A 690 2.92 -3.17 100.20
CA GLY A 690 3.33 -4.27 101.09
C GLY A 690 2.35 -5.43 101.20
N ILE A 691 1.41 -5.55 100.25
CA ILE A 691 0.47 -6.67 100.15
C ILE A 691 0.99 -7.61 99.06
N ASP A 692 1.61 -8.72 99.47
CA ASP A 692 2.14 -9.72 98.55
C ASP A 692 1.15 -10.89 98.37
N TYR A 693 0.86 -11.24 97.12
CA TYR A 693 -0.06 -12.31 96.73
C TYR A 693 0.67 -13.59 96.31
N SER A 694 2.01 -13.64 96.38
CA SER A 694 2.88 -14.75 95.94
C SER A 694 2.77 -16.07 96.74
N HIS A 695 1.74 -16.23 97.56
CA HIS A 695 1.51 -17.44 98.34
C HIS A 695 0.04 -17.84 98.32
N ASN A 696 -0.43 -18.28 97.14
CA ASN A 696 -1.60 -19.13 96.97
C ASN A 696 -1.50 -19.86 95.61
N ASP A 697 -0.41 -20.61 95.43
CA ASP A 697 -0.43 -21.79 94.55
C ASP A 697 -1.02 -22.94 95.35
N ASP A 698 -2.35 -23.01 95.39
CA ASP A 698 -3.07 -24.26 95.62
C ASP A 698 -3.73 -24.62 94.29
N ASP A 699 -2.94 -25.27 93.43
CA ASP A 699 -3.40 -26.16 92.38
C ASP A 699 -4.22 -27.30 93.02
N ASP A 700 -5.54 -27.13 93.24
CA ASP A 700 -6.40 -28.29 93.55
C ASP A 700 -7.93 -28.10 93.40
N ASP A 701 -8.44 -27.16 92.58
CA ASP A 701 -9.90 -27.02 92.39
C ASP A 701 -10.36 -26.89 90.93
N MET A 702 -9.65 -27.56 90.02
CA MET A 702 -10.04 -27.69 88.61
C MET A 702 -10.75 -29.03 88.34
N MET A 703 -11.64 -29.50 89.23
CA MET A 703 -12.44 -30.72 88.99
C MET A 703 -13.63 -30.91 89.97
N SER A 704 -14.53 -29.93 90.19
CA SER A 704 -15.78 -30.27 90.93
C SER A 704 -17.05 -29.43 90.72
N LEU A 705 -17.13 -28.52 89.75
CA LEU A 705 -18.32 -27.67 89.56
C LEU A 705 -19.12 -27.95 88.28
N VAL A 706 -19.21 -29.23 87.90
CA VAL A 706 -20.24 -29.73 86.96
C VAL A 706 -21.05 -30.84 87.62
N SER A 707 -21.71 -30.55 88.74
CA SER A 707 -22.92 -31.26 89.21
C SER A 707 -23.34 -30.75 90.58
N GLY A 708 -24.51 -30.14 90.72
CA GLY A 708 -25.02 -29.84 92.07
C GLY A 708 -26.15 -28.84 92.20
N VAL A 709 -27.07 -28.74 91.25
CA VAL A 709 -28.34 -28.03 91.49
C VAL A 709 -29.30 -28.97 92.21
N THR A 710 -29.88 -28.50 93.33
CA THR A 710 -31.01 -29.01 94.14
C THR A 710 -30.76 -29.91 95.37
N ARG A 711 -30.92 -29.32 96.57
CA ARG A 711 -31.75 -29.73 97.75
C ARG A 711 -31.11 -29.19 99.04
N ARG A 712 -31.61 -28.11 99.66
CA ARG A 712 -32.72 -28.00 100.63
C ARG A 712 -32.55 -28.81 101.94
N THR A 713 -32.72 -28.08 103.05
CA THR A 713 -33.14 -28.41 104.43
C THR A 713 -32.15 -28.88 105.52
N GLU A 714 -32.04 -28.01 106.55
CA GLU A 714 -32.16 -28.25 108.01
C GLU A 714 -31.11 -29.08 108.78
N ARG A 715 -30.39 -28.43 109.73
CA ARG A 715 -30.55 -28.57 111.20
C ARG A 715 -29.41 -27.93 112.01
N THR A 716 -29.79 -27.09 113.00
CA THR A 716 -29.36 -26.99 114.43
C THR A 716 -28.03 -27.65 114.86
N SER A 717 -27.19 -27.18 115.78
CA SER A 717 -27.16 -26.10 116.79
C SER A 717 -25.88 -26.28 117.64
N ALA A 718 -25.38 -25.18 118.22
CA ALA A 718 -24.64 -25.07 119.50
C ALA A 718 -23.19 -25.60 119.61
N ALA A 719 -22.25 -24.69 119.90
CA ALA A 719 -21.63 -24.52 121.22
C ALA A 719 -20.58 -23.40 121.17
N GLY A 720 -20.72 -22.41 122.06
CA GLY A 720 -19.80 -21.28 122.15
C GLY A 720 -18.55 -21.56 122.97
N ARG A 721 -17.53 -20.71 122.79
CA ARG A 721 -16.66 -20.29 123.89
C ARG A 721 -15.92 -19.00 123.55
N THR A 722 -15.94 -18.12 124.54
CA THR A 722 -15.44 -16.76 124.62
C THR A 722 -13.91 -16.69 124.66
N GLY A 723 -13.31 -15.64 124.08
CA GLY A 723 -11.93 -15.25 124.34
C GLY A 723 -11.49 -13.97 123.64
N THR A 724 -11.84 -12.83 124.24
CA THR A 724 -10.98 -11.65 124.49
C THR A 724 -9.92 -11.22 123.45
N SER A 725 -10.22 -10.09 122.79
CA SER A 725 -9.35 -8.91 122.59
C SER A 725 -7.88 -9.11 122.19
N GLY A 726 -7.61 -8.87 120.91
CA GLY A 726 -6.32 -8.37 120.40
C GLY A 726 -6.60 -7.24 119.40
N SER A 727 -6.46 -5.99 119.84
CA SER A 727 -6.37 -4.80 119.00
C SER A 727 -4.97 -4.72 118.39
N GLY A 728 -4.86 -4.43 117.10
CA GLY A 728 -3.60 -3.99 116.49
C GLY A 728 -3.35 -4.49 115.07
N SER A 729 -3.89 -3.77 114.08
CA SER A 729 -3.26 -3.41 112.80
C SER A 729 -4.37 -3.05 111.80
N GLY A 730 -4.51 -1.77 111.48
CA GLY A 730 -5.31 -1.34 110.34
C GLY A 730 -4.61 -1.78 109.06
N GLY A 731 -4.82 -3.03 108.67
CA GLY A 731 -4.34 -3.55 107.41
C GLY A 731 -5.02 -2.80 106.28
N VAL A 732 -4.21 -2.17 105.42
CA VAL A 732 -4.66 -1.72 104.11
C VAL A 732 -5.28 -2.95 103.44
N ILE A 733 -6.59 -2.95 103.24
CA ILE A 733 -7.27 -4.05 102.54
C ILE A 733 -6.88 -3.88 101.08
N GLY A 734 -6.18 -4.87 100.52
CA GLY A 734 -5.73 -4.82 99.14
C GLY A 734 -6.87 -4.64 98.16
N LEU A 735 -6.66 -3.80 97.17
CA LEU A 735 -7.62 -3.46 96.13
C LEU A 735 -8.10 -4.70 95.39
N ARG A 736 -7.21 -5.67 95.16
CA ARG A 736 -7.53 -6.97 94.55
C ARG A 736 -8.52 -7.80 95.36
N LYS A 737 -8.51 -7.68 96.70
CA LYS A 737 -9.47 -8.39 97.56
C LYS A 737 -10.90 -7.85 97.42
N MET A 738 -11.04 -6.60 96.96
CA MET A 738 -12.35 -5.97 96.68
C MET A 738 -12.80 -6.14 95.23
N TYR A 739 -11.92 -6.67 94.37
CA TYR A 739 -12.17 -6.94 92.94
C TYR A 739 -11.67 -8.35 92.57
N PRO A 740 -12.42 -9.41 92.96
CA PRO A 740 -11.86 -10.76 93.04
C PRO A 740 -11.79 -11.53 91.70
N ARG A 741 -12.33 -10.99 90.62
CA ARG A 741 -12.42 -11.71 89.33
C ARG A 741 -11.06 -11.85 88.68
N ARG A 742 -10.72 -13.08 88.26
CA ARG A 742 -9.51 -13.39 87.50
C ARG A 742 -9.74 -13.19 86.01
N VAL A 743 -8.66 -12.87 85.29
CA VAL A 743 -8.68 -12.64 83.85
C VAL A 743 -9.16 -13.89 83.09
N GLU A 744 -8.81 -15.08 83.57
CA GLU A 744 -9.24 -16.35 82.97
C GLU A 744 -10.76 -16.58 83.09
N GLU A 745 -11.38 -16.16 84.18
CA GLU A 745 -12.83 -16.30 84.38
C GLU A 745 -13.61 -15.38 83.44
N VAL A 746 -13.14 -14.13 83.27
CA VAL A 746 -13.74 -13.16 82.35
C VAL A 746 -13.61 -13.63 80.91
N ARG A 747 -12.46 -14.21 80.53
CA ARG A 747 -12.24 -14.77 79.19
C ARG A 747 -13.17 -15.94 78.87
N VAL A 748 -13.43 -16.84 79.83
CA VAL A 748 -14.34 -17.99 79.66
C VAL A 748 -15.80 -17.57 79.58
N LEU A 749 -16.19 -16.50 80.29
CA LEU A 749 -17.56 -15.99 80.26
C LEU A 749 -17.90 -15.20 78.98
N LEU A 750 -16.88 -14.69 78.28
CA LEU A 750 -17.03 -13.89 77.07
C LEU A 750 -16.73 -14.67 75.77
N SER A 751 -16.35 -15.95 75.86
CA SER A 751 -16.19 -16.89 74.74
C SER A 751 -17.42 -17.75 74.54
#